data_AF-A0A543KH00-F1
#
_entry.id   AF-A0A543KH00-F1
#
_cell.length_a   1.000
_cell.length_b   1.000
_cell.length_c   1.000
_cell.angle_alpha   90.00
_cell.angle_beta   90.00
_cell.angle_gamma   90.00
#
_symmetry.space_group_name_H-M   'P 1'
#
loop_
_entity.id
_entity.type
_entity.pdbx_description
1 polymer ?
#
loop_
_entity_poly.entity_id
_entity_poly.type
_entity_poly.pdbx_seq_one_letter_code
_entity_poly.pdbx_strand_id
1 'polypeptide(L)'
;MKDMAPQTLLDVRDLAIHYRTGAGPVQAVDGIDFTIAPGEALGLVGESGCGKTTAAKAMLKLLPPNGEIPRGVIDFAGRDLVPLQGEDMRRVRWKEIAWISQAAMNALDPVYRVGDQIVEAMQAHIKIDQAEGMAQAADLFRAVGLDPSRLRAYPHEMSGGMKQRAVIAMAMALQPQLLIADEPTTALDVVTQAQILSRLAKQRRERGMALMFITHDISVVVQTCDRVAVMYGGKIMETGPVRQVFGQPFHPYTMGLTNAFPTLEGAQRELISIPGTPPNLLDPPKGCRFAERCPFATERCIAEDPAQHEVGPGRYAACHYPDRVEEFRRVAATNDAWAKVGQRLNEEVTSVTRREHKESAEVLQVEGLVKHFPIPGGFFGKSESSVHAVDGIDLTLQEGEILGLAGESGSGKTTTGEMLVRLQDPTAGRIVSEGEDIAPLKGAALKAFRRRAQMVFQDPYQTLNPRFTIQDIVGEPLTIHGLAKGAKRRELVVQSLERAGLKPAETYMERFPHELSGGQRQRVAIARAIVLEPRFIIADEPVSMLDVSIRAGVLNLMRHFRDELGISFVYVSHDLPTIRYVADRTAIMYLGEIVEVGPTEKVIAERRHPYTQLLLDASPEPDPSVEKPPLESAGEIPSASDIPNGCRFHNRCPLATVTCGWEGRDVIAALAEWDLEKRNRDALGVPERDELAVRIPAPNGVTAARAQLAEVLAARPASLAEAATVEEAGDALVVQFASHPSPKRRKIAEGHEVACVLYPE
;
A
#
# COMPACT_ATOMS: atom_id res chain seq x y z
N MET A 1 1.33 4.04 49.29
CA MET A 1 1.39 3.82 47.82
C MET A 1 1.47 2.33 47.62
N LYS A 2 0.33 1.66 47.39
CA LYS A 2 0.30 0.24 47.04
C LYS A 2 0.50 0.14 45.52
N ASP A 3 1.40 -0.74 45.12
CA ASP A 3 1.58 -1.20 43.75
C ASP A 3 0.23 -1.54 43.12
N MET A 4 -0.26 -0.68 42.23
CA MET A 4 -1.29 -1.06 41.27
C MET A 4 -0.56 -1.72 40.11
N ALA A 5 -0.72 -3.04 39.97
CA ALA A 5 -0.37 -3.73 38.74
C ALA A 5 -0.97 -2.95 37.55
N PRO A 6 -0.25 -2.83 36.42
CA PRO A 6 -0.78 -2.13 35.24
C PRO A 6 -2.13 -2.74 34.88
N GLN A 7 -3.17 -1.91 34.89
CA GLN A 7 -4.55 -2.34 34.67
C GLN A 7 -4.65 -2.84 33.22
N THR A 8 -4.95 -4.11 32.99
CA THR A 8 -5.14 -4.68 31.64
C THR A 8 -6.49 -4.25 31.07
N LEU A 9 -6.52 -3.80 29.82
CA LEU A 9 -7.77 -3.43 29.12
C LEU A 9 -8.36 -4.64 28.38
N LEU A 10 -7.53 -5.39 27.66
CA LEU A 10 -7.91 -6.63 26.98
C LEU A 10 -6.98 -7.75 27.42
N ASP A 11 -7.53 -8.88 27.86
CA ASP A 11 -6.81 -10.11 28.20
C ASP A 11 -7.42 -11.29 27.45
N VAL A 12 -6.66 -11.81 26.48
CA VAL A 12 -7.03 -12.98 25.67
C VAL A 12 -6.24 -14.18 26.17
N ARG A 13 -6.94 -15.25 26.56
CA ARG A 13 -6.32 -16.45 27.16
C ARG A 13 -6.83 -17.74 26.54
N ASP A 14 -5.91 -18.63 26.17
CA ASP A 14 -6.15 -19.93 25.49
C ASP A 14 -7.23 -19.83 24.39
N LEU A 15 -7.22 -18.75 23.60
CA LEU A 15 -8.24 -18.54 22.58
C LEU A 15 -8.02 -19.53 21.44
N ALA A 16 -9.03 -20.36 21.18
CA ALA A 16 -9.08 -21.22 20.02
C ALA A 16 -10.32 -20.90 19.18
N ILE A 17 -10.18 -20.96 17.86
CA ILE A 17 -11.25 -20.66 16.90
C ILE A 17 -11.20 -21.69 15.78
N HIS A 18 -12.30 -22.42 15.60
CA HIS A 18 -12.43 -23.44 14.57
C HIS A 18 -13.50 -23.07 13.54
N TYR A 19 -13.26 -23.38 12.26
CA TYR A 19 -14.28 -23.32 11.22
C TYR A 19 -14.73 -24.71 10.81
N ARG A 20 -16.04 -24.94 10.79
CA ARG A 20 -16.65 -26.15 10.26
C ARG A 20 -16.60 -26.11 8.74
N THR A 21 -15.97 -27.12 8.14
CA THR A 21 -15.92 -27.33 6.68
C THR A 21 -16.31 -28.76 6.34
N GLY A 22 -16.65 -29.03 5.08
CA GLY A 22 -16.98 -30.39 4.62
C GLY A 22 -15.81 -31.38 4.72
N ALA A 23 -14.57 -30.89 4.76
CA ALA A 23 -13.35 -31.70 4.93
C ALA A 23 -12.96 -31.94 6.40
N GLY A 24 -13.62 -31.26 7.35
CA GLY A 24 -13.27 -31.29 8.77
C GLY A 24 -13.18 -29.91 9.42
N PRO A 25 -12.89 -29.83 10.73
CA PRO A 25 -12.69 -28.56 11.42
C PRO A 25 -11.33 -27.95 11.06
N VAL A 26 -11.33 -26.73 10.53
CA VAL A 26 -10.11 -25.93 10.33
C VAL A 26 -9.77 -25.23 11.64
N GLN A 27 -8.58 -25.48 12.18
CA GLN A 27 -8.08 -24.85 13.41
C GLN A 27 -7.42 -23.50 13.06
N ALA A 28 -8.23 -22.46 12.90
CA ALA A 28 -7.76 -21.16 12.44
C ALA A 28 -6.92 -20.41 13.49
N VAL A 29 -7.28 -20.57 14.76
CA VAL A 29 -6.55 -20.05 15.92
C VAL A 29 -6.54 -21.14 16.98
N ASP A 30 -5.41 -21.37 17.65
CA ASP A 30 -5.25 -22.49 18.56
C ASP A 30 -4.38 -22.15 19.79
N GLY A 31 -5.03 -21.70 20.86
CA GLY A 31 -4.41 -21.44 22.15
C GLY A 31 -3.51 -20.22 22.12
N ILE A 32 -4.03 -19.07 21.67
CA ILE A 32 -3.29 -17.81 21.69
C ILE A 32 -3.54 -17.04 22.98
N ASP A 33 -2.48 -16.42 23.50
CA ASP A 33 -2.47 -15.60 24.70
C ASP A 33 -1.83 -14.25 24.43
N PHE A 34 -2.50 -13.15 24.77
CA PHE A 34 -1.91 -11.81 24.76
C PHE A 34 -2.76 -10.80 25.52
N THR A 35 -2.15 -9.67 25.88
CA THR A 35 -2.78 -8.59 26.61
C THR A 35 -2.55 -7.24 25.93
N ILE A 36 -3.50 -6.32 26.15
CA ILE A 36 -3.39 -4.91 25.76
C ILE A 36 -3.71 -4.05 26.99
N ALA A 37 -2.81 -3.13 27.34
CA ALA A 37 -3.01 -2.13 28.36
C ALA A 37 -3.74 -0.87 27.81
N PRO A 38 -4.40 -0.06 28.66
CA PRO A 38 -4.97 1.21 28.26
C PRO A 38 -3.93 2.10 27.56
N GLY A 39 -4.30 2.66 26.40
CA GLY A 39 -3.42 3.50 25.59
C GLY A 39 -2.31 2.76 24.82
N GLU A 40 -2.09 1.46 25.07
CA GLU A 40 -1.07 0.66 24.37
C GLU A 40 -1.48 0.39 22.91
N ALA A 41 -0.48 0.40 22.01
CA ALA A 41 -0.61 -0.11 20.66
C ALA A 41 0.06 -1.48 20.54
N LEU A 42 -0.74 -2.52 20.30
CA LEU A 42 -0.27 -3.87 20.03
C LEU A 42 -0.40 -4.18 18.53
N GLY A 43 0.72 -4.49 17.88
CA GLY A 43 0.74 -5.03 16.53
C GLY A 43 0.49 -6.54 16.53
N LEU A 44 -0.43 -7.05 15.72
CA LEU A 44 -0.57 -8.49 15.46
C LEU A 44 -0.17 -8.76 14.01
N VAL A 45 0.99 -9.41 13.82
CA VAL A 45 1.62 -9.61 12.50
C VAL A 45 1.77 -11.07 12.14
N GLY A 46 1.90 -11.37 10.85
CA GLY A 46 2.17 -12.72 10.35
C GLY A 46 1.73 -12.88 8.90
N GLU A 47 2.06 -14.01 8.27
CA GLU A 47 1.62 -14.36 6.92
C GLU A 47 0.08 -14.43 6.82
N SER A 48 -0.44 -14.28 5.61
CA SER A 48 -1.87 -14.36 5.32
C SER A 48 -2.43 -15.73 5.70
N GLY A 49 -3.64 -15.72 6.25
CA GLY A 49 -4.30 -16.95 6.70
C GLY A 49 -3.79 -17.51 8.03
N CYS A 50 -2.86 -16.84 8.73
CA CYS A 50 -2.39 -17.33 10.04
C CYS A 50 -3.38 -17.11 11.21
N GLY A 51 -4.52 -16.45 10.97
CA GLY A 51 -5.62 -16.28 11.95
C GLY A 51 -5.80 -14.88 12.57
N LYS A 52 -5.08 -13.85 12.11
CA LYS A 52 -5.12 -12.48 12.67
C LYS A 52 -6.53 -11.84 12.65
N THR A 53 -7.12 -11.74 11.46
CA THR A 53 -8.51 -11.26 11.27
C THR A 53 -9.53 -12.15 11.97
N THR A 54 -9.27 -13.45 12.05
CA THR A 54 -10.14 -14.39 12.77
C THR A 54 -10.17 -14.11 14.27
N ALA A 55 -9.01 -13.82 14.87
CA ALA A 55 -8.91 -13.40 16.27
C ALA A 55 -9.67 -12.08 16.53
N ALA A 56 -9.49 -11.07 15.66
CA ALA A 56 -10.24 -9.81 15.75
C ALA A 56 -11.77 -10.01 15.64
N LYS A 57 -12.22 -10.81 14.67
CA LYS A 57 -13.65 -11.12 14.51
C LYS A 57 -14.22 -11.85 15.72
N ALA A 58 -13.46 -12.74 16.36
CA ALA A 58 -13.91 -13.41 17.58
C ALA A 58 -14.15 -12.44 18.74
N MET A 59 -13.26 -11.46 18.95
CA MET A 59 -13.42 -10.43 20.00
C MET A 59 -14.72 -9.64 19.85
N LEU A 60 -15.17 -9.43 18.62
CA LEU A 60 -16.39 -8.69 18.33
C LEU A 60 -17.60 -9.58 18.06
N LYS A 61 -17.49 -10.91 18.22
CA LYS A 61 -18.56 -11.87 17.88
C LYS A 61 -19.04 -11.74 16.41
N LEU A 62 -18.11 -11.48 15.49
CA LEU A 62 -18.34 -11.33 14.06
C LEU A 62 -17.87 -12.55 13.24
N LEU A 63 -17.67 -13.69 13.89
CA LEU A 63 -17.39 -14.94 13.20
C LEU A 63 -18.61 -15.33 12.34
N PRO A 64 -18.41 -15.84 11.11
CA PRO A 64 -19.50 -16.40 10.30
C PRO A 64 -20.14 -17.61 10.99
N PRO A 65 -21.34 -18.06 10.56
CA PRO A 65 -22.09 -19.14 11.22
C PRO A 65 -21.37 -20.49 11.33
N ASN A 66 -20.34 -20.72 10.50
CA ASN A 66 -19.52 -21.92 10.55
C ASN A 66 -18.30 -21.79 11.47
N GLY A 67 -18.03 -20.60 12.03
CA GLY A 67 -16.94 -20.36 12.99
C GLY A 67 -17.42 -20.45 14.43
N GLU A 68 -16.64 -21.10 15.28
CA GLU A 68 -16.92 -21.26 16.71
C GLU A 68 -15.67 -21.04 17.57
N ILE A 69 -15.90 -20.64 18.82
CA ILE A 69 -14.86 -20.51 19.86
C ILE A 69 -15.02 -21.72 20.78
N PRO A 70 -14.32 -22.85 20.51
CA PRO A 70 -14.46 -24.06 21.33
C PRO A 70 -13.92 -23.90 22.74
N ARG A 71 -12.92 -23.03 22.94
CA ARG A 71 -12.31 -22.71 24.24
C ARG A 71 -11.63 -21.34 24.22
N GLY A 72 -11.34 -20.85 25.42
CA GLY A 72 -10.66 -19.58 25.65
C GLY A 72 -11.56 -18.49 26.22
N VAL A 73 -10.94 -17.42 26.69
CA VAL A 73 -11.59 -16.28 27.32
C VAL A 73 -11.13 -15.00 26.63
N ILE A 74 -12.05 -14.07 26.43
CA ILE A 74 -11.76 -12.73 25.90
C ILE A 74 -12.28 -11.74 26.93
N ASP A 75 -11.44 -11.38 27.90
CA ASP A 75 -11.79 -10.42 28.94
C ASP A 75 -11.49 -8.99 28.46
N PHE A 76 -12.51 -8.15 28.46
CA PHE A 76 -12.39 -6.73 28.15
C PHE A 76 -12.86 -5.90 29.35
N ALA A 77 -11.94 -5.12 29.93
CA ALA A 77 -12.16 -4.30 31.11
C ALA A 77 -12.79 -5.08 32.30
N GLY A 78 -12.40 -6.34 32.51
CA GLY A 78 -12.91 -7.20 33.58
C GLY A 78 -14.22 -7.93 33.24
N ARG A 79 -14.65 -7.91 31.97
CA ARG A 79 -15.85 -8.60 31.48
C ARG A 79 -15.50 -9.54 30.34
N ASP A 80 -15.81 -10.82 30.52
CA ASP A 80 -15.71 -11.81 29.44
C ASP A 80 -16.75 -11.55 28.34
N LEU A 81 -16.27 -11.39 27.11
CA LEU A 81 -17.08 -11.13 25.91
C LEU A 81 -17.62 -12.43 25.27
N VAL A 82 -17.04 -13.59 25.59
CA VAL A 82 -17.45 -14.87 25.00
C VAL A 82 -18.93 -15.22 25.27
N PRO A 83 -19.50 -15.02 26.48
CA PRO A 83 -20.92 -15.33 26.71
C PRO A 83 -21.89 -14.27 26.18
N LEU A 84 -21.43 -13.07 25.80
CA LEU A 84 -22.31 -11.96 25.43
C LEU A 84 -23.01 -12.20 24.08
N GLN A 85 -24.28 -11.82 24.00
CA GLN A 85 -25.13 -11.95 22.82
C GLN A 85 -26.07 -10.74 22.69
N GLY A 86 -26.66 -10.56 21.50
CA GLY A 86 -27.73 -9.57 21.27
C GLY A 86 -27.35 -8.13 21.67
N GLU A 87 -28.20 -7.50 22.47
CA GLU A 87 -28.05 -6.11 22.91
C GLU A 87 -26.82 -5.88 23.80
N ASP A 88 -26.37 -6.87 24.58
CA ASP A 88 -25.18 -6.71 25.42
C ASP A 88 -23.93 -6.57 24.54
N MET A 89 -23.81 -7.39 23.49
CA MET A 89 -22.71 -7.27 22.54
C MET A 89 -22.83 -6.00 21.67
N ARG A 90 -24.06 -5.58 21.36
CA ARG A 90 -24.30 -4.30 20.65
C ARG A 90 -23.76 -3.10 21.43
N ARG A 91 -23.81 -3.12 22.76
CA ARG A 91 -23.24 -2.06 23.62
C ARG A 91 -21.71 -2.03 23.60
N VAL A 92 -21.06 -3.17 23.37
CA VAL A 92 -19.60 -3.28 23.26
C VAL A 92 -19.14 -2.77 21.89
N ARG A 93 -19.79 -3.25 20.82
CA ARG A 93 -19.45 -2.87 19.45
C ARG A 93 -19.58 -1.35 19.26
N TRP A 94 -18.64 -0.77 18.54
CA TRP A 94 -18.55 0.65 18.22
C TRP A 94 -18.23 1.57 19.40
N LYS A 95 -18.92 1.40 20.53
CA LYS A 95 -18.79 2.27 21.70
C LYS A 95 -17.60 1.93 22.59
N GLU A 96 -17.36 0.65 22.85
CA GLU A 96 -16.23 0.22 23.69
C GLU A 96 -15.08 -0.28 22.81
N ILE A 97 -15.41 -1.09 21.80
CA ILE A 97 -14.48 -1.63 20.82
C ILE A 97 -14.99 -1.30 19.41
N ALA A 98 -14.22 -0.53 18.64
CA ALA A 98 -14.51 -0.27 17.24
C ALA A 98 -13.57 -1.05 16.32
N TRP A 99 -14.00 -1.28 15.08
CA TRP A 99 -13.21 -2.04 14.09
C TRP A 99 -13.18 -1.35 12.74
N ILE A 100 -11.97 -1.17 12.22
CA ILE A 100 -11.71 -0.83 10.82
C ILE A 100 -11.33 -2.13 10.12
N SER A 101 -12.17 -2.61 9.21
CA SER A 101 -11.94 -3.88 8.51
C SER A 101 -11.02 -3.71 7.28
N GLN A 102 -10.41 -4.81 6.84
CA GLN A 102 -9.49 -4.86 5.68
C GLN A 102 -10.10 -4.32 4.37
N ALA A 103 -11.43 -4.41 4.21
CA ALA A 103 -12.16 -3.88 3.05
C ALA A 103 -12.96 -2.61 3.39
N ALA A 104 -12.52 -1.85 4.40
CA ALA A 104 -13.18 -0.65 4.92
C ALA A 104 -13.66 0.32 3.82
N MET A 105 -12.90 0.46 2.73
CA MET A 105 -13.27 1.35 1.61
C MET A 105 -14.59 0.99 0.94
N ASN A 106 -15.03 -0.28 1.05
CA ASN A 106 -16.30 -0.81 0.56
C ASN A 106 -17.38 -0.87 1.67
N ALA A 107 -17.06 -0.44 2.90
CA ALA A 107 -18.00 -0.46 4.03
C ALA A 107 -18.99 0.72 4.00
N LEU A 108 -18.66 1.80 3.27
CA LEU A 108 -19.56 2.93 3.08
C LEU A 108 -20.62 2.57 2.03
N ASP A 109 -21.88 2.87 2.34
CA ASP A 109 -22.97 2.71 1.40
C ASP A 109 -22.86 3.77 0.28
N PRO A 110 -22.74 3.37 -0.99
CA PRO A 110 -22.48 4.29 -2.10
C PRO A 110 -23.65 5.23 -2.43
N VAL A 111 -24.87 4.96 -1.95
CA VAL A 111 -26.06 5.78 -2.25
C VAL A 111 -26.43 6.77 -1.15
N TYR A 112 -25.73 6.75 -0.01
CA TYR A 112 -25.90 7.72 1.07
C TYR A 112 -24.69 8.64 1.18
N ARG A 113 -24.91 9.85 1.70
CA ARG A 113 -23.81 10.77 1.99
C ARG A 113 -23.01 10.28 3.18
N VAL A 114 -21.72 10.57 3.19
CA VAL A 114 -20.81 10.05 4.21
C VAL A 114 -21.12 10.61 5.60
N GLY A 115 -21.48 11.89 5.71
CA GLY A 115 -21.86 12.50 6.98
C GLY A 115 -23.11 11.87 7.60
N ASP A 116 -24.10 11.54 6.78
CA ASP A 116 -25.35 10.92 7.25
C ASP A 116 -25.08 9.52 7.84
N GLN A 117 -24.20 8.73 7.21
CA GLN A 117 -23.80 7.40 7.70
C GLN A 117 -23.06 7.48 9.05
N ILE A 118 -22.22 8.51 9.24
CA ILE A 118 -21.52 8.73 10.52
C ILE A 118 -22.52 9.11 11.63
N VAL A 119 -23.47 9.99 11.33
CA VAL A 119 -24.51 10.41 12.28
C VAL A 119 -25.44 9.25 12.62
N GLU A 120 -25.80 8.41 11.65
CA GLU A 120 -26.58 7.20 11.88
C GLU A 120 -25.87 6.25 12.86
N ALA A 121 -24.56 6.04 12.68
CA ALA A 121 -23.77 5.21 13.60
C ALA A 121 -23.80 5.76 15.04
N MET A 122 -23.79 7.09 15.21
CA MET A 122 -23.94 7.73 16.52
C MET A 122 -25.35 7.54 17.09
N GLN A 123 -26.39 7.87 16.31
CA GLN A 123 -27.80 7.78 16.71
C GLN A 123 -28.21 6.34 17.07
N ALA A 124 -27.57 5.34 16.48
CA ALA A 124 -27.79 3.94 16.81
C ALA A 124 -27.34 3.54 18.23
N HIS A 125 -26.54 4.36 18.91
CA HIS A 125 -25.93 4.05 20.23
C HIS A 125 -26.16 5.12 21.30
N ILE A 126 -26.33 6.38 20.91
CA ILE A 126 -26.52 7.51 21.82
C ILE A 126 -27.68 8.41 21.38
N LYS A 127 -28.25 9.15 22.32
CA LYS A 127 -29.24 10.20 22.01
C LYS A 127 -28.50 11.45 21.57
N ILE A 128 -28.49 11.70 20.27
CA ILE A 128 -27.89 12.87 19.64
C ILE A 128 -28.81 13.31 18.49
N ASP A 129 -29.01 14.61 18.31
CA ASP A 129 -29.79 15.09 17.17
C ASP A 129 -28.92 15.20 15.90
N GLN A 130 -29.56 15.47 14.76
CA GLN A 130 -28.85 15.53 13.48
C GLN A 130 -27.81 16.67 13.43
N ALA A 131 -28.11 17.81 14.06
CA ALA A 131 -27.28 19.01 13.99
C ALA A 131 -26.02 18.82 14.85
N GLU A 132 -26.18 18.33 16.08
CA GLU A 132 -25.10 17.99 16.99
C GLU A 132 -24.24 16.86 16.41
N GLY A 133 -24.85 15.82 15.85
CA GLY A 133 -24.14 14.72 15.20
C GLY A 133 -23.30 15.18 14.01
N MET A 134 -23.83 16.06 13.16
CA MET A 134 -23.10 16.59 12.00
C MET A 134 -21.94 17.50 12.44
N ALA A 135 -22.11 18.27 13.53
CA ALA A 135 -21.02 19.07 14.11
C ALA A 135 -19.89 18.17 14.65
N GLN A 136 -20.24 17.09 15.34
CA GLN A 136 -19.27 16.10 15.83
C GLN A 136 -18.58 15.37 14.66
N ALA A 137 -19.32 15.02 13.61
CA ALA A 137 -18.77 14.43 12.39
C ALA A 137 -17.78 15.38 11.69
N ALA A 138 -18.04 16.69 11.70
CA ALA A 138 -17.12 17.70 11.17
C ALA A 138 -15.82 17.76 11.97
N ASP A 139 -15.88 17.71 13.30
CA ASP A 139 -14.68 17.65 14.14
C ASP A 139 -13.88 16.35 13.92
N LEU A 140 -14.56 15.21 13.73
CA LEU A 140 -13.90 13.94 13.38
C LEU A 140 -13.22 14.00 12.02
N PHE A 141 -13.87 14.60 11.00
CA PHE A 141 -13.27 14.83 9.68
C PHE A 141 -11.98 15.64 9.79
N ARG A 142 -11.99 16.75 10.53
CA ARG A 142 -10.77 17.54 10.78
C ARG A 142 -9.68 16.70 11.45
N ALA A 143 -10.03 15.91 12.46
CA ALA A 143 -9.08 15.07 13.19
C ALA A 143 -8.39 14.04 12.27
N VAL A 144 -9.15 13.44 11.34
CA VAL A 144 -8.58 12.49 10.35
C VAL A 144 -7.98 13.16 9.12
N GLY A 145 -8.11 14.48 8.96
CA GLY A 145 -7.52 15.22 7.83
C GLY A 145 -8.39 15.31 6.60
N LEU A 146 -9.69 15.37 6.80
CA LEU A 146 -10.68 15.63 5.78
C LEU A 146 -11.33 16.98 6.02
N ASP A 147 -11.59 17.68 4.91
CA ASP A 147 -12.38 18.90 4.94
C ASP A 147 -13.85 18.59 5.30
N PRO A 148 -14.45 19.24 6.31
CA PRO A 148 -15.84 19.02 6.71
C PRO A 148 -16.87 19.18 5.59
N SER A 149 -16.59 19.96 4.55
CA SER A 149 -17.47 20.07 3.38
C SER A 149 -17.71 18.72 2.71
N ARG A 150 -16.75 17.78 2.81
CA ARG A 150 -16.83 16.42 2.27
C ARG A 150 -17.82 15.53 3.00
N LEU A 151 -18.37 15.94 4.14
CA LEU A 151 -19.48 15.21 4.78
C LEU A 151 -20.72 15.10 3.87
N ARG A 152 -20.87 16.05 2.94
CA ARG A 152 -21.97 16.06 1.96
C ARG A 152 -21.68 15.21 0.73
N ALA A 153 -20.44 14.74 0.56
CA ALA A 153 -20.05 13.91 -0.57
C ALA A 153 -20.62 12.49 -0.43
N TYR A 154 -20.87 11.87 -1.56
CA TYR A 154 -21.10 10.44 -1.66
C TYR A 154 -19.76 9.70 -1.73
N PRO A 155 -19.69 8.42 -1.31
CA PRO A 155 -18.44 7.67 -1.37
C PRO A 155 -17.79 7.66 -2.75
N HIS A 156 -18.56 7.56 -3.84
CA HIS A 156 -18.02 7.52 -5.20
C HIS A 156 -17.39 8.86 -5.67
N GLU A 157 -17.62 9.96 -4.94
CA GLU A 157 -17.01 11.27 -5.19
C GLU A 157 -15.70 11.45 -4.40
N MET A 158 -15.32 10.48 -3.57
CA MET A 158 -14.12 10.52 -2.72
C MET A 158 -13.04 9.59 -3.26
N SER A 159 -11.78 10.03 -3.12
CA SER A 159 -10.63 9.17 -3.40
C SER A 159 -10.57 7.99 -2.43
N GLY A 160 -9.77 6.97 -2.75
CA GLY A 160 -9.58 5.84 -1.85
C GLY A 160 -9.11 6.26 -0.46
N GLY A 161 -8.05 7.08 -0.39
CA GLY A 161 -7.55 7.62 0.87
C GLY A 161 -8.59 8.41 1.65
N MET A 162 -9.42 9.20 0.96
CA MET A 162 -10.52 9.94 1.58
C MET A 162 -11.58 9.02 2.18
N LYS A 163 -12.00 7.96 1.45
CA LYS A 163 -12.93 6.95 1.98
C LYS A 163 -12.38 6.28 3.23
N GLN A 164 -11.09 5.92 3.21
CA GLN A 164 -10.45 5.28 4.36
C GLN A 164 -10.44 6.20 5.59
N ARG A 165 -10.06 7.47 5.41
CA ARG A 165 -10.13 8.49 6.48
C ARG A 165 -11.56 8.66 7.02
N ALA A 166 -12.57 8.66 6.15
CA ALA A 166 -13.97 8.75 6.55
C ALA A 166 -14.42 7.54 7.39
N VAL A 167 -13.99 6.33 7.03
CA VAL A 167 -14.28 5.12 7.82
C VAL A 167 -13.57 5.16 9.18
N ILE A 168 -12.33 5.66 9.24
CA ILE A 168 -11.63 5.87 10.51
C ILE A 168 -12.40 6.86 11.40
N ALA A 169 -12.86 7.98 10.83
CA ALA A 169 -13.70 8.95 11.54
C ALA A 169 -14.99 8.31 12.07
N MET A 170 -15.65 7.48 11.24
CA MET A 170 -16.87 6.74 11.62
C MET A 170 -16.59 5.75 12.77
N ALA A 171 -15.50 4.99 12.72
CA ALA A 171 -15.11 4.04 13.77
C ALA A 171 -14.78 4.76 15.09
N MET A 172 -14.25 5.98 15.02
CA MET A 172 -13.94 6.81 16.19
C MET A 172 -15.12 7.63 16.70
N ALA A 173 -16.29 7.56 16.05
CA ALA A 173 -17.43 8.44 16.34
C ALA A 173 -17.88 8.40 17.79
N LEU A 174 -17.81 7.22 18.43
CA LEU A 174 -18.23 7.00 19.82
C LEU A 174 -17.06 6.95 20.82
N GLN A 175 -15.86 7.36 20.40
CA GLN A 175 -14.65 7.42 21.25
C GLN A 175 -14.35 6.07 21.94
N PRO A 176 -14.10 5.00 21.17
CA PRO A 176 -13.87 3.67 21.72
C PRO A 176 -12.64 3.62 22.61
N GLN A 177 -12.65 2.73 23.60
CA GLN A 177 -11.49 2.45 24.45
C GLN A 177 -10.44 1.61 23.71
N LEU A 178 -10.89 0.72 22.81
CA LEU A 178 -10.03 -0.09 21.94
C LEU A 178 -10.46 0.07 20.48
N LEU A 179 -9.52 0.42 19.63
CA LEU A 179 -9.70 0.38 18.18
C LEU A 179 -8.94 -0.81 17.62
N ILE A 180 -9.64 -1.71 16.94
CA ILE A 180 -9.03 -2.77 16.14
C ILE A 180 -8.91 -2.25 14.71
N ALA A 181 -7.70 -2.17 14.17
CA ALA A 181 -7.44 -1.73 12.81
C ALA A 181 -6.86 -2.89 12.02
N ASP A 182 -7.67 -3.52 11.19
CA ASP A 182 -7.31 -4.68 10.38
C ASP A 182 -6.94 -4.26 8.96
N GLU A 183 -5.63 -4.23 8.69
CA GLU A 183 -5.06 -3.78 7.43
C GLU A 183 -5.59 -2.39 6.97
N PRO A 184 -5.57 -1.38 7.86
CA PRO A 184 -6.28 -0.10 7.64
C PRO A 184 -5.64 0.78 6.57
N THR A 185 -4.50 0.39 6.02
CA THR A 185 -3.79 1.17 4.98
C THR A 185 -3.46 0.35 3.74
N THR A 186 -3.94 -0.90 3.64
CA THR A 186 -3.74 -1.73 2.45
C THR A 186 -4.37 -1.06 1.23
N ALA A 187 -3.70 -1.19 0.07
CA ALA A 187 -4.10 -0.58 -1.22
C ALA A 187 -4.11 0.97 -1.26
N LEU A 188 -3.40 1.63 -0.34
CA LEU A 188 -3.11 3.05 -0.39
C LEU A 188 -1.65 3.30 -0.80
N ASP A 189 -1.39 4.46 -1.40
CA ASP A 189 -0.01 4.89 -1.65
C ASP A 189 0.73 5.22 -0.34
N VAL A 190 2.06 5.22 -0.40
CA VAL A 190 2.93 5.40 0.78
C VAL A 190 2.70 6.72 1.51
N VAL A 191 2.35 7.80 0.80
CA VAL A 191 2.16 9.14 1.39
C VAL A 191 0.83 9.19 2.15
N THR A 192 -0.25 8.76 1.51
CA THR A 192 -1.56 8.66 2.15
C THR A 192 -1.52 7.71 3.34
N GLN A 193 -0.84 6.56 3.22
CA GLN A 193 -0.60 5.63 4.32
C GLN A 193 0.08 6.33 5.49
N ALA A 194 1.24 6.99 5.27
CA ALA A 194 1.98 7.66 6.34
C ALA A 194 1.14 8.75 7.05
N GLN A 195 0.36 9.53 6.30
CA GLN A 195 -0.56 10.53 6.86
C GLN A 195 -1.63 9.90 7.76
N ILE A 196 -2.27 8.82 7.31
CA ILE A 196 -3.30 8.12 8.07
C ILE A 196 -2.72 7.56 9.37
N LEU A 197 -1.57 6.88 9.29
CA LEU A 197 -0.92 6.29 10.46
C LEU A 197 -0.49 7.37 11.48
N SER A 198 0.09 8.48 11.00
CA SER A 198 0.48 9.61 11.85
C SER A 198 -0.71 10.19 12.62
N ARG A 199 -1.83 10.42 11.92
CA ARG A 199 -3.06 10.94 12.54
C ARG A 199 -3.70 9.95 13.48
N LEU A 200 -3.72 8.66 13.13
CA LEU A 200 -4.23 7.62 14.01
C LEU A 200 -3.41 7.53 15.30
N ALA A 201 -2.07 7.61 15.21
CA ALA A 201 -1.18 7.63 16.35
C ALA A 201 -1.38 8.89 17.22
N LYS A 202 -1.61 10.05 16.60
CA LYS A 202 -1.97 11.29 17.32
C LYS A 202 -3.29 11.14 18.07
N GLN A 203 -4.33 10.65 17.41
CA GLN A 203 -5.64 10.43 18.01
C GLN A 203 -5.61 9.40 19.14
N ARG A 204 -4.81 8.34 19.00
CA ARG A 204 -4.53 7.35 20.06
C ARG A 204 -4.03 8.05 21.34
N ARG A 205 -2.99 8.88 21.19
CA ARG A 205 -2.36 9.61 22.31
C ARG A 205 -3.30 10.64 22.94
N GLU A 206 -3.99 11.44 22.13
CA GLU A 206 -4.88 12.51 22.61
C GLU A 206 -6.10 11.97 23.35
N ARG A 207 -6.60 10.79 22.98
CA ARG A 207 -7.83 10.20 23.54
C ARG A 207 -7.58 9.09 24.56
N GLY A 208 -6.32 8.68 24.77
CA GLY A 208 -5.97 7.54 25.62
C GLY A 208 -6.54 6.20 25.11
N MET A 209 -6.82 6.11 23.81
CA MET A 209 -7.39 4.92 23.17
C MET A 209 -6.31 3.85 23.00
N ALA A 210 -6.62 2.58 23.28
CA ALA A 210 -5.76 1.46 22.92
C ALA A 210 -5.94 1.09 21.45
N LEU A 211 -4.89 0.55 20.81
CA LEU A 211 -4.90 0.19 19.40
C LEU A 211 -4.43 -1.26 19.23
N MET A 212 -5.24 -2.09 18.60
CA MET A 212 -4.79 -3.36 18.05
C MET A 212 -4.60 -3.19 16.55
N PHE A 213 -3.36 -3.21 16.09
CA PHE A 213 -3.01 -2.99 14.69
C PHE A 213 -2.67 -4.31 14.01
N ILE A 214 -3.49 -4.77 13.08
CA ILE A 214 -3.26 -6.01 12.32
C ILE A 214 -2.75 -5.63 10.95
N THR A 215 -1.58 -6.17 10.58
CA THR A 215 -1.00 -6.00 9.25
C THR A 215 -0.02 -7.12 8.95
N HIS A 216 0.32 -7.27 7.68
CA HIS A 216 1.44 -8.10 7.25
C HIS A 216 2.74 -7.28 7.04
N ASP A 217 2.68 -5.94 7.12
CA ASP A 217 3.85 -5.06 6.96
C ASP A 217 4.50 -4.74 8.32
N ILE A 218 5.70 -5.29 8.54
CA ILE A 218 6.50 -5.07 9.76
C ILE A 218 6.88 -3.60 9.92
N SER A 219 7.21 -2.93 8.83
CA SER A 219 7.70 -1.54 8.82
C SER A 219 6.65 -0.60 9.41
N VAL A 220 5.38 -0.83 9.05
CA VAL A 220 4.25 -0.10 9.63
C VAL A 220 4.12 -0.37 11.12
N VAL A 221 4.32 -1.61 11.57
CA VAL A 221 4.22 -1.97 13.00
C VAL A 221 5.34 -1.39 13.83
N VAL A 222 6.58 -1.42 13.34
CA VAL A 222 7.75 -0.78 13.98
C VAL A 222 7.49 0.71 14.22
N GLN A 223 6.83 1.39 13.27
CA GLN A 223 6.55 2.81 13.36
C GLN A 223 5.33 3.16 14.24
N THR A 224 4.36 2.26 14.38
CA THR A 224 3.04 2.60 14.97
C THR A 224 2.73 1.94 16.30
N CYS A 225 3.36 0.80 16.60
CA CYS A 225 3.02 -0.04 17.76
C CYS A 225 4.09 0.05 18.86
N ASP A 226 3.66 -0.17 20.11
CA ASP A 226 4.57 -0.23 21.26
C ASP A 226 5.07 -1.69 21.45
N ARG A 227 4.16 -2.65 21.31
CA ARG A 227 4.42 -4.10 21.39
C ARG A 227 3.93 -4.83 20.14
N VAL A 228 4.44 -6.03 19.92
CA VAL A 228 4.04 -6.90 18.82
C VAL A 228 3.76 -8.33 19.31
N ALA A 229 2.82 -8.99 18.66
CA ALA A 229 2.61 -10.43 18.69
C ALA A 229 2.76 -10.98 17.26
N VAL A 230 3.77 -11.82 17.05
CA VAL A 230 4.08 -12.45 15.77
C VAL A 230 3.35 -13.79 15.70
N MET A 231 2.47 -13.95 14.73
CA MET A 231 1.57 -15.09 14.59
C MET A 231 1.93 -15.94 13.37
N TYR A 232 1.82 -17.27 13.52
CA TYR A 232 2.06 -18.24 12.45
C TYR A 232 1.19 -19.50 12.66
N GLY A 233 0.52 -19.97 11.61
CA GLY A 233 -0.26 -21.21 11.66
C GLY A 233 -1.24 -21.31 12.84
N GLY A 234 -1.96 -20.23 13.15
CA GLY A 234 -2.94 -20.19 14.24
C GLY A 234 -2.37 -19.95 15.64
N LYS A 235 -1.05 -19.81 15.80
CA LYS A 235 -0.37 -19.65 17.10
C LYS A 235 0.49 -18.39 17.16
N ILE A 236 0.75 -17.88 18.36
CA ILE A 236 1.73 -16.82 18.60
C ILE A 236 3.12 -17.44 18.73
N MET A 237 4.06 -16.97 17.93
CA MET A 237 5.45 -17.43 17.89
C MET A 237 6.38 -16.59 18.77
N GLU A 238 6.15 -15.28 18.83
CA GLU A 238 6.98 -14.35 19.59
C GLU A 238 6.17 -13.11 19.99
N THR A 239 6.39 -12.59 21.20
CA THR A 239 5.79 -11.33 21.67
C THR A 239 6.81 -10.46 22.39
N GLY A 240 6.60 -9.15 22.41
CA GLY A 240 7.42 -8.22 23.18
C GLY A 240 7.41 -6.79 22.63
N PRO A 241 8.24 -5.89 23.17
CA PRO A 241 8.43 -4.55 22.61
C PRO A 241 8.86 -4.60 21.15
N VAL A 242 8.19 -3.85 20.28
CA VAL A 242 8.29 -4.01 18.82
C VAL A 242 9.74 -3.94 18.32
N ARG A 243 10.49 -2.95 18.82
CA ARG A 243 11.88 -2.72 18.40
C ARG A 243 12.83 -3.81 18.87
N GLN A 244 12.54 -4.45 20.01
CA GLN A 244 13.36 -5.55 20.53
C GLN A 244 13.08 -6.86 19.78
N VAL A 245 11.81 -7.13 19.46
CA VAL A 245 11.42 -8.33 18.70
C VAL A 245 12.01 -8.31 17.30
N PHE A 246 11.93 -7.19 16.57
CA PHE A 246 12.48 -7.11 15.21
C PHE A 246 13.98 -6.80 15.17
N GLY A 247 14.54 -6.11 16.18
CA GLY A 247 15.98 -5.87 16.25
C GLY A 247 16.79 -7.08 16.74
N GLN A 248 16.22 -7.90 17.62
CA GLN A 248 16.88 -9.09 18.19
C GLN A 248 15.87 -10.25 18.31
N PRO A 249 15.38 -10.79 17.17
CA PRO A 249 14.38 -11.85 17.17
C PRO A 249 14.90 -13.12 17.84
N PHE A 250 14.01 -13.82 18.56
CA PHE A 250 14.30 -15.12 19.16
C PHE A 250 13.78 -16.29 18.33
N HIS A 251 12.62 -16.13 17.68
CA HIS A 251 12.03 -17.22 16.93
C HIS A 251 12.53 -17.24 15.47
N PRO A 252 12.91 -18.41 14.90
CA PRO A 252 13.41 -18.52 13.53
C PRO A 252 12.47 -17.95 12.45
N TYR A 253 11.15 -18.03 12.66
CA TYR A 253 10.18 -17.38 11.77
C TYR A 253 10.29 -15.85 11.80
N THR A 254 10.40 -15.24 12.99
CA THR A 254 10.60 -13.79 13.12
C THR A 254 11.91 -13.35 12.47
N MET A 255 12.97 -14.16 12.57
CA MET A 255 14.24 -13.94 11.86
C MET A 255 14.03 -13.92 10.34
N GLY A 256 13.33 -14.92 9.80
CA GLY A 256 13.02 -15.00 8.37
C GLY A 256 12.18 -13.83 7.88
N LEU A 257 11.17 -13.43 8.65
CA LEU A 257 10.33 -12.27 8.33
C LEU A 257 11.14 -10.97 8.30
N THR A 258 11.98 -10.74 9.30
CA THR A 258 12.81 -9.53 9.40
C THR A 258 13.80 -9.45 8.23
N ASN A 259 14.40 -10.58 7.86
CA ASN A 259 15.38 -10.65 6.78
C ASN A 259 14.78 -10.62 5.36
N ALA A 260 13.45 -10.76 5.23
CA ALA A 260 12.77 -10.79 3.95
C ALA A 260 12.42 -9.40 3.40
N PHE A 261 12.58 -8.34 4.20
CA PHE A 261 12.28 -6.97 3.78
C PHE A 261 13.46 -6.31 3.06
N PRO A 262 13.22 -5.64 1.91
CA PRO A 262 14.19 -4.72 1.35
C PRO A 262 14.27 -3.47 2.23
N THR A 263 15.47 -3.14 2.71
CA THR A 263 15.73 -1.84 3.36
C THR A 263 16.15 -0.83 2.31
N LEU A 264 15.96 0.46 2.59
CA LEU A 264 16.57 1.50 1.75
C LEU A 264 18.09 1.38 1.85
N GLU A 265 18.68 1.24 3.03
CA GLU A 265 20.15 1.29 3.19
C GLU A 265 20.89 -0.02 2.79
N GLY A 266 20.17 -1.14 2.63
CA GLY A 266 20.72 -2.45 2.30
C GLY A 266 20.90 -2.70 0.80
N ALA A 267 22.13 -2.58 0.31
CA ALA A 267 22.48 -2.82 -1.09
C ALA A 267 22.18 -4.27 -1.55
N GLN A 268 21.51 -4.40 -2.71
CA GLN A 268 21.47 -5.46 -3.76
C GLN A 268 21.68 -6.96 -3.44
N ARG A 269 21.85 -7.37 -2.18
CA ARG A 269 21.91 -8.76 -1.75
C ARG A 269 20.54 -9.39 -1.95
N GLU A 270 20.53 -10.60 -2.47
CA GLU A 270 19.30 -11.33 -2.71
C GLU A 270 18.47 -11.44 -1.43
N LEU A 271 17.20 -11.00 -1.48
CA LEU A 271 16.30 -11.02 -0.33
C LEU A 271 16.08 -12.44 0.14
N ILE A 272 16.12 -12.62 1.46
CA ILE A 272 15.77 -13.89 2.09
C ILE A 272 14.28 -14.13 1.88
N SER A 273 13.92 -15.23 1.22
CA SER A 273 12.54 -15.71 1.14
C SER A 273 12.39 -16.94 2.02
N ILE A 274 11.32 -16.98 2.83
CA ILE A 274 11.00 -18.17 3.63
C ILE A 274 10.35 -19.19 2.67
N PRO A 275 11.02 -20.31 2.34
CA PRO A 275 10.52 -21.28 1.38
C PRO A 275 9.31 -22.04 1.93
N GLY A 276 8.55 -22.68 1.04
CA GLY A 276 7.35 -23.44 1.36
C GLY A 276 6.12 -22.59 1.57
N THR A 277 5.00 -23.26 1.84
CA THR A 277 3.73 -22.63 2.22
C THR A 277 3.42 -22.82 3.70
N PRO A 278 2.60 -21.94 4.30
CA PRO A 278 2.03 -22.20 5.63
C PRO A 278 1.42 -23.60 5.76
N PRO A 279 1.41 -24.18 6.98
CA PRO A 279 0.83 -25.50 7.22
C PRO A 279 -0.68 -25.52 6.92
N ASN A 280 -1.17 -26.69 6.53
CA ASN A 280 -2.61 -26.91 6.38
C ASN A 280 -3.29 -26.91 7.75
N LEU A 281 -4.23 -25.98 7.96
CA LEU A 281 -4.95 -25.85 9.24
C LEU A 281 -6.10 -26.85 9.41
N LEU A 282 -6.41 -27.68 8.40
CA LEU A 282 -7.30 -28.84 8.54
C LEU A 282 -6.63 -30.00 9.29
N ASP A 283 -5.34 -30.22 9.03
CA ASP A 283 -4.52 -31.22 9.74
C ASP A 283 -3.22 -30.56 10.23
N PRO A 284 -3.32 -29.75 11.29
CA PRO A 284 -2.18 -29.01 11.82
C PRO A 284 -1.03 -29.93 12.27
N PRO A 285 0.25 -29.55 12.08
CA PRO A 285 1.40 -30.30 12.61
C PRO A 285 1.28 -30.59 14.12
N LYS A 286 1.73 -31.76 14.57
CA LYS A 286 1.68 -32.13 16.00
C LYS A 286 2.65 -31.31 16.87
N GLY A 287 3.83 -31.01 16.34
CA GLY A 287 4.83 -30.17 16.99
C GLY A 287 4.74 -28.70 16.62
N CYS A 288 5.88 -28.01 16.67
CA CYS A 288 6.01 -26.61 16.27
C CYS A 288 5.42 -26.37 14.88
N ARG A 289 4.48 -25.41 14.78
CA ARG A 289 3.84 -25.00 13.51
C ARG A 289 4.84 -24.70 12.40
N PHE A 290 6.02 -24.17 12.74
CA PHE A 290 7.05 -23.74 11.79
C PHE A 290 8.13 -24.79 11.49
N ALA A 291 8.08 -25.99 12.09
CA ALA A 291 9.16 -26.98 12.00
C ALA A 291 9.57 -27.33 10.56
N GLU A 292 8.62 -27.48 9.64
CA GLU A 292 8.90 -27.85 8.24
C GLU A 292 9.72 -26.78 7.50
N ARG A 293 9.46 -25.49 7.81
CA ARG A 293 10.11 -24.34 7.18
C ARG A 293 11.28 -23.78 8.00
N CYS A 294 11.55 -24.36 9.17
CA CYS A 294 12.63 -23.92 10.04
C CYS A 294 13.98 -24.53 9.59
N PRO A 295 15.03 -23.72 9.39
CA PRO A 295 16.37 -24.21 9.07
C PRO A 295 17.05 -24.94 10.26
N PHE A 296 16.50 -24.79 11.47
CA PHE A 296 17.05 -25.34 12.72
C PHE A 296 16.17 -26.44 13.33
N ALA A 297 15.15 -26.91 12.61
CA ALA A 297 14.22 -27.89 13.12
C ALA A 297 14.93 -29.18 13.54
N THR A 298 14.56 -29.67 14.73
CA THR A 298 14.99 -30.97 15.26
C THR A 298 13.80 -31.94 15.33
N GLU A 299 14.05 -33.20 15.65
CA GLU A 299 12.98 -34.20 15.88
C GLU A 299 12.00 -33.73 16.97
N ARG A 300 12.50 -33.06 18.02
CA ARG A 300 11.67 -32.48 19.08
C ARG A 300 10.71 -31.43 18.53
N CYS A 301 11.16 -30.57 17.61
CA CYS A 301 10.30 -29.57 16.97
C CYS A 301 9.15 -30.20 16.19
N ILE A 302 9.34 -31.40 15.64
CA ILE A 302 8.30 -32.10 14.86
C ILE A 302 7.31 -32.81 15.79
N ALA A 303 7.79 -33.36 16.90
CA ALA A 303 7.00 -34.19 17.82
C ALA A 303 6.24 -33.39 18.89
N GLU A 304 6.78 -32.26 19.34
CA GLU A 304 6.30 -31.51 20.51
C GLU A 304 6.08 -30.03 20.15
N ASP A 305 4.93 -29.48 20.56
CA ASP A 305 4.63 -28.07 20.38
C ASP A 305 5.36 -27.25 21.46
N PRO A 306 6.15 -26.22 21.10
CA PRO A 306 6.91 -25.44 22.07
C PRO A 306 6.00 -24.55 22.92
N ALA A 307 6.26 -24.53 24.23
CA ALA A 307 5.62 -23.59 25.15
C ALA A 307 6.14 -22.16 24.93
N GLN A 308 5.38 -21.16 25.39
CA GLN A 308 5.87 -19.78 25.47
C GLN A 308 6.94 -19.68 26.56
N HIS A 309 8.18 -19.40 26.18
CA HIS A 309 9.27 -19.15 27.12
C HIS A 309 9.48 -17.65 27.28
N GLU A 310 9.59 -17.17 28.52
CA GLU A 310 10.05 -15.80 28.75
C GLU A 310 11.55 -15.70 28.41
N VAL A 311 11.88 -14.92 27.39
CA VAL A 311 13.24 -14.76 26.85
C VAL A 311 13.87 -13.41 27.22
N GLY A 312 13.13 -12.60 27.96
CA GLY A 312 13.51 -11.30 28.48
C GLY A 312 12.28 -10.64 29.12
N PRO A 313 12.44 -9.53 29.86
CA PRO A 313 11.33 -8.89 30.55
C PRO A 313 10.17 -8.55 29.60
N GLY A 314 9.03 -9.22 29.78
CA GLY A 314 7.85 -9.02 28.94
C GLY A 314 8.01 -9.48 27.48
N ARG A 315 8.99 -10.35 27.20
CA ARG A 315 9.24 -10.97 25.89
C ARG A 315 9.04 -12.47 25.98
N TYR A 316 8.28 -13.03 25.05
CA TYR A 316 8.01 -14.46 25.00
C TYR A 316 8.31 -15.01 23.62
N ALA A 317 8.84 -16.24 23.54
CA ALA A 317 9.05 -16.95 22.30
C ALA A 317 8.68 -18.43 22.42
N ALA A 318 7.94 -18.94 21.43
CA ALA A 318 7.56 -20.35 21.31
C ALA A 318 8.63 -21.13 20.54
N CYS A 319 9.83 -21.23 21.10
CA CYS A 319 10.93 -22.03 20.54
C CYS A 319 11.49 -22.99 21.59
N HIS A 320 11.80 -24.23 21.18
CA HIS A 320 12.45 -25.22 22.06
C HIS A 320 13.89 -24.85 22.45
N TYR A 321 14.52 -23.91 21.74
CA TYR A 321 15.95 -23.60 21.87
C TYR A 321 16.22 -22.08 21.98
N PRO A 322 15.60 -21.35 22.94
CA PRO A 322 15.81 -19.91 23.09
C PRO A 322 17.28 -19.58 23.40
N ASP A 323 18.02 -20.46 24.07
CA ASP A 323 19.43 -20.27 24.43
C ASP A 323 20.39 -20.31 23.23
N ARG A 324 19.96 -20.86 22.07
CA ARG A 324 20.76 -20.93 20.84
C ARG A 324 20.50 -19.76 19.89
N VAL A 325 19.79 -18.73 20.36
CA VAL A 325 19.33 -17.61 19.52
C VAL A 325 20.47 -16.90 18.77
N GLU A 326 21.64 -16.71 19.37
CA GLU A 326 22.77 -16.02 18.72
C GLU A 326 23.30 -16.80 17.51
N GLU A 327 23.37 -18.13 17.64
CA GLU A 327 23.72 -19.02 16.53
C GLU A 327 22.66 -18.93 15.43
N PHE A 328 21.38 -19.01 15.81
CA PHE A 328 20.25 -18.98 14.88
C PHE A 328 20.19 -17.67 14.10
N ARG A 329 20.32 -16.51 14.77
CA ARG A 329 20.33 -15.20 14.09
C ARG A 329 21.45 -15.11 13.06
N ARG A 330 22.66 -15.52 13.42
CA ARG A 330 23.82 -15.50 12.51
C ARG A 330 23.59 -16.38 11.27
N VAL A 331 23.06 -17.58 11.45
CA VAL A 331 22.84 -18.51 10.34
C VAL A 331 21.63 -18.10 9.49
N ALA A 332 20.53 -17.69 10.11
CA ALA A 332 19.30 -17.28 9.42
C ALA A 332 19.45 -15.97 8.63
N ALA A 333 20.50 -15.18 8.89
CA ALA A 333 20.87 -14.00 8.10
C ALA A 333 21.52 -14.34 6.73
N THR A 334 21.66 -15.62 6.39
CA THR A 334 22.26 -16.08 5.13
C THR A 334 21.24 -16.82 4.26
N ASN A 335 21.29 -16.61 2.94
CA ASN A 335 20.44 -17.35 1.99
C ASN A 335 20.69 -18.86 2.04
N ASP A 336 21.92 -19.31 2.31
CA ASP A 336 22.27 -20.73 2.40
C ASP A 336 21.43 -21.50 3.44
N ALA A 337 21.08 -20.85 4.55
CA ALA A 337 20.26 -21.47 5.59
C ALA A 337 18.85 -21.78 5.05
N TRP A 338 18.26 -20.84 4.32
CA TRP A 338 16.92 -20.95 3.76
C TRP A 338 16.90 -21.81 2.49
N ALA A 339 17.96 -21.77 1.68
CA ALA A 339 18.12 -22.63 0.51
C ALA A 339 18.12 -24.12 0.88
N LYS A 340 18.73 -24.51 2.01
CA LYS A 340 18.65 -25.89 2.53
C LYS A 340 17.23 -26.32 2.90
N VAL A 341 16.43 -25.39 3.41
CA VAL A 341 14.99 -25.63 3.67
C VAL A 341 14.26 -25.79 2.33
N GLY A 342 14.52 -24.90 1.37
CA GLY A 342 13.98 -25.02 0.01
C GLY A 342 14.28 -26.38 -0.60
N GLN A 343 15.53 -26.83 -0.58
CA GLN A 343 15.93 -28.16 -1.07
C GLN A 343 15.16 -29.30 -0.39
N ARG A 344 14.95 -29.22 0.93
CA ARG A 344 14.13 -30.20 1.69
C ARG A 344 12.67 -30.22 1.22
N LEU A 345 12.15 -29.07 0.79
CA LEU A 345 10.79 -28.87 0.29
C LEU A 345 10.68 -29.01 -1.24
N ASN A 346 11.78 -29.38 -1.93
CA ASN A 346 11.87 -29.41 -3.39
C ASN A 346 11.64 -28.04 -4.07
N GLU A 347 11.97 -26.95 -3.37
CA GLU A 347 12.03 -25.58 -3.89
C GLU A 347 13.51 -25.17 -4.07
N GLU A 348 13.99 -25.09 -5.30
CA GLU A 348 15.32 -24.52 -5.55
C GLU A 348 15.29 -23.00 -5.33
N VAL A 349 16.09 -22.54 -4.37
CA VAL A 349 16.43 -21.12 -4.24
C VAL A 349 17.63 -20.88 -5.16
N THR A 350 17.37 -20.46 -6.40
CA THR A 350 18.41 -20.18 -7.39
C THR A 350 19.11 -18.87 -7.07
N SER A 351 20.38 -18.95 -6.66
CA SER A 351 21.21 -17.77 -6.42
C SER A 351 21.49 -17.02 -7.72
N VAL A 352 21.25 -15.71 -7.72
CA VAL A 352 21.46 -14.85 -8.89
C VAL A 352 22.96 -14.58 -9.10
N THR A 353 23.51 -14.97 -10.25
CA THR A 353 24.85 -14.51 -10.69
C THR A 353 24.70 -13.27 -11.56
N ARG A 354 25.35 -12.17 -11.16
CA ARG A 354 25.29 -10.88 -11.84
C ARG A 354 25.95 -10.99 -13.22
N ARG A 355 25.20 -10.76 -14.30
CA ARG A 355 25.79 -10.47 -15.62
C ARG A 355 26.27 -9.03 -15.65
N GLU A 356 27.46 -8.80 -16.18
CA GLU A 356 27.92 -7.45 -16.53
C GLU A 356 27.11 -6.94 -17.73
N HIS A 357 26.51 -5.75 -17.59
CA HIS A 357 25.79 -5.10 -18.67
C HIS A 357 26.78 -4.71 -19.79
N LYS A 358 26.54 -5.22 -21.01
CA LYS A 358 27.05 -4.58 -22.22
C LYS A 358 26.08 -3.47 -22.61
N GLU A 359 26.58 -2.37 -23.19
CA GLU A 359 25.73 -1.38 -23.88
C GLU A 359 24.80 -2.13 -24.83
N SER A 360 23.51 -2.13 -24.51
CA SER A 360 22.49 -2.95 -25.16
C SER A 360 21.54 -2.08 -25.98
N ALA A 361 20.87 -2.69 -26.95
CA ALA A 361 19.94 -2.00 -27.82
C ALA A 361 18.65 -1.62 -27.08
N GLU A 362 18.01 -0.52 -27.49
CA GLU A 362 16.71 -0.11 -26.95
C GLU A 362 15.60 -1.08 -27.39
N VAL A 363 14.89 -1.64 -26.42
CA VAL A 363 13.71 -2.50 -26.65
C VAL A 363 12.46 -1.65 -26.89
N LEU A 364 12.40 -0.49 -26.23
CA LEU A 364 11.26 0.43 -26.29
C LEU A 364 11.74 1.88 -26.16
N GLN A 365 11.25 2.74 -27.04
CA GLN A 365 11.43 4.19 -27.00
C GLN A 365 10.05 4.86 -27.07
N VAL A 366 9.77 5.73 -26.11
CA VAL A 366 8.50 6.43 -25.95
C VAL A 366 8.77 7.92 -26.06
N GLU A 367 8.03 8.61 -26.92
CA GLU A 367 8.21 10.04 -27.19
C GLU A 367 6.87 10.77 -27.07
N GLY A 368 6.81 11.76 -26.18
CA GLY A 368 5.66 12.64 -25.99
C GLY A 368 4.33 11.90 -25.79
N LEU A 369 4.33 10.79 -25.04
CA LEU A 369 3.16 9.93 -24.87
C LEU A 369 2.06 10.64 -24.07
N VAL A 370 0.85 10.69 -24.63
CA VAL A 370 -0.31 11.37 -24.05
C VAL A 370 -1.51 10.44 -23.98
N LYS A 371 -2.22 10.47 -22.85
CA LYS A 371 -3.54 9.86 -22.70
C LYS A 371 -4.46 10.77 -21.91
N HIS A 372 -5.45 11.31 -22.60
CA HIS A 372 -6.53 12.09 -22.00
C HIS A 372 -7.85 11.32 -22.15
N PHE A 373 -8.58 11.17 -21.05
CA PHE A 373 -9.90 10.54 -21.04
C PHE A 373 -11.00 11.60 -21.02
N PRO A 374 -11.93 11.61 -21.99
CA PRO A 374 -13.02 12.58 -21.98
C PRO A 374 -13.97 12.29 -20.81
N ILE A 375 -14.38 13.32 -20.07
CA ILE A 375 -15.42 13.20 -19.06
C ILE A 375 -16.77 13.35 -19.77
N PRO A 376 -17.73 12.41 -19.67
CA PRO A 376 -19.02 12.58 -20.32
C PRO A 376 -19.75 13.82 -19.79
N GLY A 377 -20.15 14.72 -20.68
CA GLY A 377 -21.01 15.87 -20.34
C GLY A 377 -22.45 15.41 -20.12
N GLY A 378 -23.22 16.16 -19.32
CA GLY A 378 -24.66 15.94 -19.17
C GLY A 378 -25.39 15.99 -20.52
N PHE A 379 -26.62 15.47 -20.55
CA PHE A 379 -27.45 15.18 -21.75
C PHE A 379 -27.63 16.30 -22.80
N PHE A 380 -27.13 17.52 -22.58
CA PHE A 380 -27.25 18.67 -23.49
C PHE A 380 -25.96 19.50 -23.70
N GLY A 381 -24.78 19.06 -23.23
CA GLY A 381 -23.52 19.80 -23.38
C GLY A 381 -22.39 18.98 -24.00
N LYS A 382 -21.64 19.56 -24.95
CA LYS A 382 -20.30 19.06 -25.29
C LYS A 382 -19.45 19.14 -24.01
N SER A 383 -18.82 18.04 -23.63
CA SER A 383 -17.84 18.09 -22.56
C SER A 383 -16.54 18.71 -23.06
N GLU A 384 -16.09 19.77 -22.40
CA GLU A 384 -14.76 20.37 -22.58
C GLU A 384 -13.74 19.84 -21.56
N SER A 385 -14.15 19.03 -20.57
CA SER A 385 -13.24 18.55 -19.53
C SER A 385 -12.73 17.14 -19.82
N SER A 386 -11.43 16.96 -19.59
CA SER A 386 -10.75 15.68 -19.78
C SER A 386 -9.86 15.37 -18.58
N VAL A 387 -9.68 14.09 -18.27
CA VAL A 387 -8.73 13.62 -17.26
C VAL A 387 -7.39 13.36 -17.96
N HIS A 388 -6.37 14.13 -17.58
CA HIS A 388 -5.03 14.05 -18.12
C HIS A 388 -4.21 12.97 -17.39
N ALA A 389 -4.46 11.71 -17.74
CA ALA A 389 -3.83 10.58 -17.06
C ALA A 389 -2.33 10.45 -17.37
N VAL A 390 -1.92 10.76 -18.60
CA VAL A 390 -0.52 10.81 -19.04
C VAL A 390 -0.38 12.01 -19.97
N ASP A 391 0.65 12.84 -19.78
CA ASP A 391 0.72 14.14 -20.43
C ASP A 391 2.11 14.49 -20.94
N GLY A 392 2.53 13.82 -22.01
CA GLY A 392 3.75 14.14 -22.75
C GLY A 392 5.00 13.50 -22.17
N ILE A 393 4.93 12.24 -21.72
CA ILE A 393 6.08 11.56 -21.13
C ILE A 393 7.00 10.96 -22.21
N ASP A 394 8.31 11.05 -21.98
CA ASP A 394 9.32 10.28 -22.74
C ASP A 394 9.99 9.25 -21.84
N LEU A 395 10.21 8.05 -22.38
CA LEU A 395 10.71 6.91 -21.63
C LEU A 395 11.49 5.98 -22.55
N THR A 396 12.58 5.40 -22.05
CA THR A 396 13.34 4.37 -22.77
C THR A 396 13.55 3.15 -21.90
N LEU A 397 13.48 1.96 -22.52
CA LEU A 397 13.75 0.66 -21.90
C LEU A 397 14.83 -0.06 -22.71
N GLN A 398 15.94 -0.38 -22.05
CA GLN A 398 17.07 -1.10 -22.61
C GLN A 398 16.86 -2.61 -22.56
N GLU A 399 17.54 -3.37 -23.43
CA GLU A 399 17.52 -4.84 -23.39
C GLU A 399 18.15 -5.36 -22.10
N GLY A 400 17.43 -6.24 -21.40
CA GLY A 400 17.83 -6.79 -20.11
C GLY A 400 17.82 -5.79 -18.95
N GLU A 401 17.07 -4.69 -19.05
CA GLU A 401 16.91 -3.69 -17.98
C GLU A 401 15.58 -3.89 -17.23
N ILE A 402 15.59 -3.70 -15.90
CA ILE A 402 14.37 -3.42 -15.13
C ILE A 402 14.28 -1.91 -14.89
N LEU A 403 13.31 -1.26 -15.53
CA LEU A 403 12.96 0.14 -15.31
C LEU A 403 11.84 0.23 -14.29
N GLY A 404 12.11 0.82 -13.13
CA GLY A 404 11.10 1.15 -12.12
C GLY A 404 10.29 2.38 -12.52
N LEU A 405 8.96 2.31 -12.44
CA LEU A 405 8.05 3.44 -12.59
C LEU A 405 7.33 3.67 -11.26
N ALA A 406 7.72 4.73 -10.54
CA ALA A 406 7.23 5.02 -9.19
C ALA A 406 6.28 6.22 -9.15
N GLY A 407 5.43 6.30 -8.12
CA GLY A 407 4.56 7.46 -7.86
C GLY A 407 3.32 7.08 -7.06
N GLU A 408 2.63 8.06 -6.47
CA GLU A 408 1.38 7.86 -5.74
C GLU A 408 0.27 7.30 -6.64
N SER A 409 -0.82 6.81 -6.04
CA SER A 409 -1.99 6.35 -6.78
C SER A 409 -2.58 7.48 -7.65
N GLY A 410 -3.04 7.16 -8.86
CA GLY A 410 -3.59 8.14 -9.81
C GLY A 410 -2.55 8.98 -10.57
N SER A 411 -1.25 8.74 -10.39
CA SER A 411 -0.19 9.47 -11.13
C SER A 411 -0.09 9.14 -12.63
N GLY A 412 -0.73 8.07 -13.12
CA GLY A 412 -0.73 7.66 -14.53
C GLY A 412 0.09 6.40 -14.87
N LYS A 413 0.65 5.72 -13.87
CA LYS A 413 1.56 4.57 -14.06
C LYS A 413 0.91 3.37 -14.76
N THR A 414 -0.22 2.88 -14.26
CA THR A 414 -0.98 1.78 -14.87
C THR A 414 -1.40 2.13 -16.29
N THR A 415 -1.93 3.34 -16.51
CA THR A 415 -2.31 3.82 -17.85
C THR A 415 -1.11 3.86 -18.80
N THR A 416 0.06 4.27 -18.31
CA THR A 416 1.32 4.20 -19.08
C THR A 416 1.62 2.76 -19.47
N GLY A 417 1.67 1.84 -18.49
CA GLY A 417 1.91 0.42 -18.72
C GLY A 417 0.97 -0.20 -19.75
N GLU A 418 -0.33 0.05 -19.62
CA GLU A 418 -1.36 -0.44 -20.57
C GLU A 418 -1.16 0.08 -22.00
N MET A 419 -0.69 1.32 -22.17
CA MET A 419 -0.35 1.86 -23.49
C MET A 419 0.89 1.19 -24.10
N LEU A 420 1.91 0.91 -23.28
CA LEU A 420 3.15 0.26 -23.75
C LEU A 420 2.89 -1.15 -24.31
N VAL A 421 1.89 -1.86 -23.79
CA VAL A 421 1.44 -3.17 -24.31
C VAL A 421 0.23 -3.09 -25.24
N ARG A 422 -0.20 -1.87 -25.61
CA ARG A 422 -1.33 -1.61 -26.50
C ARG A 422 -2.64 -2.24 -26.04
N LEU A 423 -2.90 -2.24 -24.73
CA LEU A 423 -4.23 -2.48 -24.16
C LEU A 423 -5.09 -1.21 -24.21
N GLN A 424 -4.45 -0.05 -24.11
CA GLN A 424 -5.04 1.26 -24.34
C GLN A 424 -4.39 1.93 -25.56
N ASP A 425 -5.18 2.67 -26.32
CA ASP A 425 -4.67 3.53 -27.39
C ASP A 425 -4.20 4.88 -26.80
N PRO A 426 -3.02 5.38 -27.18
CA PRO A 426 -2.59 6.73 -26.83
C PRO A 426 -3.44 7.77 -27.55
N THR A 427 -3.64 8.92 -26.91
CA THR A 427 -4.25 10.11 -27.52
C THR A 427 -3.26 10.78 -28.48
N ALA A 428 -1.99 10.87 -28.09
CA ALA A 428 -0.90 11.38 -28.90
C ALA A 428 0.45 10.77 -28.47
N GLY A 429 1.50 11.08 -29.21
CA GLY A 429 2.84 10.55 -28.99
C GLY A 429 3.14 9.29 -29.78
N ARG A 430 4.38 8.80 -29.64
CA ARG A 430 4.91 7.67 -30.40
C ARG A 430 5.48 6.62 -29.45
N ILE A 431 5.31 5.34 -29.82
CA ILE A 431 5.91 4.23 -29.08
C ILE A 431 6.65 3.36 -30.10
N VAL A 432 7.97 3.37 -30.09
CA VAL A 432 8.82 2.63 -31.01
C VAL A 432 9.36 1.38 -30.32
N SER A 433 9.17 0.22 -30.93
CA SER A 433 9.74 -1.05 -30.47
C SER A 433 10.35 -1.78 -31.66
N GLU A 434 11.62 -2.19 -31.52
CA GLU A 434 12.40 -2.84 -32.60
C GLU A 434 12.39 -2.05 -33.92
N GLY A 435 12.41 -0.71 -33.83
CA GLY A 435 12.40 0.22 -34.98
C GLY A 435 11.03 0.46 -35.62
N GLU A 436 9.96 -0.18 -35.14
CA GLU A 436 8.59 -0.01 -35.62
C GLU A 436 7.76 0.80 -34.62
N ASP A 437 6.97 1.76 -35.11
CA ASP A 437 5.98 2.45 -34.27
C ASP A 437 4.78 1.53 -34.03
N ILE A 438 4.51 1.21 -32.77
CA ILE A 438 3.43 0.31 -32.37
C ILE A 438 2.09 1.03 -32.21
N ALA A 439 2.10 2.37 -32.15
CA ALA A 439 0.89 3.16 -31.90
C ALA A 439 -0.22 3.01 -32.99
N PRO A 440 0.10 2.83 -34.28
CA PRO A 440 -0.93 2.61 -35.31
C PRO A 440 -1.29 1.13 -35.52
N LEU A 441 -0.61 0.17 -34.86
CA LEU A 441 -0.78 -1.26 -35.16
C LEU A 441 -2.20 -1.76 -34.86
N LYS A 442 -2.73 -2.57 -35.78
CA LYS A 442 -4.06 -3.21 -35.67
C LYS A 442 -4.02 -4.66 -36.14
N GLY A 443 -5.04 -5.43 -35.76
CA GLY A 443 -5.26 -6.79 -36.25
C GLY A 443 -4.07 -7.73 -36.03
N ALA A 444 -3.60 -8.36 -37.11
CA ALA A 444 -2.53 -9.36 -37.05
C ALA A 444 -1.18 -8.79 -36.59
N ALA A 445 -0.84 -7.55 -36.99
CA ALA A 445 0.40 -6.91 -36.58
C ALA A 445 0.42 -6.61 -35.07
N LEU A 446 -0.69 -6.09 -34.54
CA LEU A 446 -0.86 -5.89 -33.10
C LEU A 446 -0.81 -7.22 -32.33
N LYS A 447 -1.42 -8.28 -32.88
CA LYS A 447 -1.32 -9.63 -32.29
C LYS A 447 0.12 -10.13 -32.28
N ALA A 448 0.90 -9.90 -33.33
CA ALA A 448 2.31 -10.27 -33.38
C ALA A 448 3.14 -9.48 -32.35
N PHE A 449 2.91 -8.17 -32.22
CA PHE A 449 3.54 -7.34 -31.18
C PHE A 449 3.25 -7.85 -29.77
N ARG A 450 1.97 -8.13 -29.45
CA ARG A 450 1.55 -8.65 -28.14
C ARG A 450 2.19 -10.01 -27.80
N ARG A 451 2.72 -10.77 -28.76
CA ARG A 451 3.52 -11.97 -28.43
C ARG A 451 4.82 -11.60 -27.71
N ARG A 452 5.43 -10.47 -28.08
CA ARG A 452 6.73 -9.99 -27.57
C ARG A 452 6.58 -9.06 -26.36
N ALA A 453 5.38 -8.57 -26.08
CA ALA A 453 5.05 -7.63 -25.02
C ALA A 453 3.94 -8.19 -24.14
N GLN A 454 4.22 -8.43 -22.86
CA GLN A 454 3.26 -9.02 -21.92
C GLN A 454 3.04 -8.12 -20.71
N MET A 455 1.95 -8.37 -19.97
CA MET A 455 1.63 -7.63 -18.75
C MET A 455 1.24 -8.58 -17.63
N VAL A 456 1.78 -8.33 -16.44
CA VAL A 456 1.33 -8.88 -15.16
C VAL A 456 0.56 -7.76 -14.47
N PHE A 457 -0.74 -7.94 -14.24
CA PHE A 457 -1.58 -6.89 -13.66
C PHE A 457 -1.55 -6.92 -12.13
N GLN A 458 -1.98 -5.82 -11.51
CA GLN A 458 -2.03 -5.59 -10.07
C GLN A 458 -2.87 -6.63 -9.30
N ASP A 459 -4.04 -6.99 -9.83
CA ASP A 459 -4.97 -7.91 -9.16
C ASP A 459 -4.99 -9.31 -9.83
N PRO A 460 -4.35 -10.33 -9.24
CA PRO A 460 -4.41 -11.69 -9.77
C PRO A 460 -5.80 -12.32 -9.73
N TYR A 461 -6.72 -11.83 -8.88
CA TYR A 461 -8.09 -12.34 -8.80
C TYR A 461 -8.92 -11.95 -10.03
N GLN A 462 -8.65 -10.77 -10.61
CA GLN A 462 -9.38 -10.28 -11.78
C GLN A 462 -8.78 -10.75 -13.11
N THR A 463 -7.50 -11.13 -13.13
CA THR A 463 -6.81 -11.52 -14.38
C THR A 463 -6.98 -12.98 -14.76
N LEU A 464 -7.24 -13.86 -13.79
CA LEU A 464 -7.35 -15.30 -14.02
C LEU A 464 -8.81 -15.69 -14.20
N ASN A 465 -9.15 -16.31 -15.34
CA ASN A 465 -10.51 -16.79 -15.58
C ASN A 465 -10.85 -17.92 -14.59
N PRO A 466 -11.83 -17.73 -13.67
CA PRO A 466 -12.10 -18.69 -12.60
C PRO A 466 -12.66 -20.03 -13.11
N ARG A 467 -13.10 -20.09 -14.38
CA ARG A 467 -13.65 -21.29 -15.01
C ARG A 467 -12.61 -22.18 -15.68
N PHE A 468 -11.37 -21.70 -15.82
CA PHE A 468 -10.31 -22.43 -16.52
C PHE A 468 -9.34 -23.03 -15.51
N THR A 469 -8.76 -24.18 -15.85
CA THR A 469 -7.69 -24.77 -15.06
C THR A 469 -6.41 -23.94 -15.17
N ILE A 470 -5.47 -24.09 -14.24
CA ILE A 470 -4.17 -23.43 -14.32
C ILE A 470 -3.43 -23.81 -15.61
N GLN A 471 -3.50 -25.08 -16.03
CA GLN A 471 -2.94 -25.52 -17.31
C GLN A 471 -3.55 -24.76 -18.49
N ASP A 472 -4.86 -24.52 -18.46
CA ASP A 472 -5.55 -23.80 -19.52
C ASP A 472 -5.16 -22.33 -19.57
N ILE A 473 -5.12 -21.68 -18.40
CA ILE A 473 -4.73 -20.29 -18.23
C ILE A 473 -3.31 -20.04 -18.73
N VAL A 474 -2.32 -20.83 -18.27
CA VAL A 474 -0.91 -20.65 -18.66
C VAL A 474 -0.69 -21.07 -20.11
N GLY A 475 -1.43 -22.06 -20.61
CA GLY A 475 -1.31 -22.53 -21.99
C GLY A 475 -2.14 -21.75 -23.01
N GLU A 476 -3.01 -20.83 -22.60
CA GLU A 476 -3.87 -20.03 -23.47
C GLU A 476 -3.06 -19.16 -24.44
N PRO A 477 -2.02 -18.41 -24.01
CA PRO A 477 -1.21 -17.59 -24.91
C PRO A 477 -0.57 -18.42 -26.03
N LEU A 478 -0.04 -19.61 -25.72
CA LEU A 478 0.53 -20.53 -26.71
C LEU A 478 -0.47 -20.95 -27.78
N THR A 479 -1.72 -21.20 -27.38
CA THR A 479 -2.82 -21.56 -28.29
C THR A 479 -3.21 -20.37 -29.17
N ILE A 480 -3.36 -19.18 -28.58
CA ILE A 480 -3.74 -17.95 -29.29
C ILE A 480 -2.73 -17.62 -30.40
N HIS A 481 -1.43 -17.77 -30.11
CA HIS A 481 -0.36 -17.50 -31.07
C HIS A 481 0.03 -18.70 -31.95
N GLY A 482 -0.59 -19.87 -31.75
CA GLY A 482 -0.32 -21.07 -32.55
C GLY A 482 1.08 -21.65 -32.38
N LEU A 483 1.71 -21.46 -31.22
CA LEU A 483 3.11 -21.81 -30.97
C LEU A 483 3.32 -23.25 -30.52
N ALA A 484 2.35 -23.83 -29.80
CA ALA A 484 2.43 -25.20 -29.29
C ALA A 484 1.05 -25.83 -29.15
N LYS A 485 0.97 -27.15 -29.29
CA LYS A 485 -0.24 -27.97 -29.09
C LYS A 485 0.11 -29.29 -28.40
N GLY A 486 -0.89 -29.95 -27.82
CA GLY A 486 -0.74 -31.30 -27.24
C GLY A 486 0.39 -31.38 -26.21
N ALA A 487 1.25 -32.39 -26.35
CA ALA A 487 2.36 -32.64 -25.43
C ALA A 487 3.33 -31.46 -25.31
N LYS A 488 3.66 -30.77 -26.42
CA LYS A 488 4.60 -29.65 -26.38
C LYS A 488 4.04 -28.45 -25.60
N ARG A 489 2.73 -28.19 -25.73
CA ARG A 489 2.06 -27.17 -24.91
C ARG A 489 2.15 -27.51 -23.44
N ARG A 490 1.88 -28.77 -23.07
CA ARG A 490 1.96 -29.23 -21.69
C ARG A 490 3.37 -29.07 -21.12
N GLU A 491 4.38 -29.43 -21.87
CA GLU A 491 5.80 -29.28 -21.49
C GLU A 491 6.16 -27.81 -21.19
N LEU A 492 5.80 -26.87 -22.07
CA LEU A 492 6.06 -25.45 -21.86
C LEU A 492 5.29 -24.87 -20.66
N VAL A 493 4.07 -25.35 -20.43
CA VAL A 493 3.27 -24.97 -19.25
C VAL A 493 3.94 -25.44 -17.96
N VAL A 494 4.40 -26.70 -17.91
CA VAL A 494 5.15 -27.24 -16.77
C VAL A 494 6.40 -26.38 -16.53
N GLN A 495 7.22 -26.18 -17.55
CA GLN A 495 8.43 -25.37 -17.44
C GLN A 495 8.15 -23.95 -16.93
N SER A 496 7.08 -23.31 -17.39
CA SER A 496 6.73 -21.94 -16.99
C SER A 496 6.21 -21.86 -15.56
N LEU A 497 5.41 -22.84 -15.12
CA LEU A 497 4.96 -22.95 -13.74
C LEU A 497 6.14 -23.18 -12.78
N GLU A 498 7.05 -24.08 -13.14
CA GLU A 498 8.24 -24.36 -12.34
C GLU A 498 9.19 -23.15 -12.27
N ARG A 499 9.39 -22.44 -13.41
CA ARG A 499 10.14 -21.18 -13.47
C ARG A 499 9.51 -20.10 -12.58
N ALA A 500 8.19 -20.08 -12.42
CA ALA A 500 7.50 -19.17 -11.50
C ALA A 500 7.50 -19.66 -10.03
N GLY A 501 8.17 -20.77 -9.73
CA GLY A 501 8.29 -21.34 -8.38
C GLY A 501 7.05 -22.10 -7.91
N LEU A 502 6.25 -22.65 -8.83
CA LEU A 502 5.17 -23.60 -8.53
C LEU A 502 5.65 -25.02 -8.81
N LYS A 503 6.42 -25.61 -7.87
CA LYS A 503 7.02 -26.94 -7.98
C LYS A 503 6.39 -27.93 -6.97
N PRO A 504 6.17 -29.20 -7.34
CA PRO A 504 6.12 -29.71 -8.72
C PRO A 504 4.86 -29.18 -9.43
N ALA A 505 5.01 -28.75 -10.69
CA ALA A 505 3.96 -28.06 -11.43
C ALA A 505 2.67 -28.88 -11.55
N GLU A 506 2.80 -30.20 -11.67
CA GLU A 506 1.71 -31.17 -11.80
C GLU A 506 0.67 -31.04 -10.67
N THR A 507 1.09 -30.61 -9.48
CA THR A 507 0.21 -30.38 -8.33
C THR A 507 -0.82 -29.28 -8.59
N TYR A 508 -0.48 -28.32 -9.45
CA TYR A 508 -1.24 -27.11 -9.69
C TYR A 508 -2.00 -27.13 -11.02
N MET A 509 -1.52 -27.89 -12.01
CA MET A 509 -2.01 -27.83 -13.39
C MET A 509 -3.52 -28.02 -13.53
N GLU A 510 -4.10 -28.96 -12.78
CA GLU A 510 -5.52 -29.30 -12.85
C GLU A 510 -6.39 -28.48 -11.89
N ARG A 511 -5.77 -27.68 -11.03
CA ARG A 511 -6.49 -26.81 -10.09
C ARG A 511 -7.13 -25.64 -10.81
N PHE A 512 -8.10 -25.03 -10.16
CA PHE A 512 -8.70 -23.76 -10.54
C PHE A 512 -8.10 -22.61 -9.73
N PRO A 513 -8.17 -21.36 -10.24
CA PRO A 513 -7.66 -20.20 -9.50
C PRO A 513 -8.17 -20.14 -8.07
N HIS A 514 -9.46 -20.41 -7.83
CA HIS A 514 -10.09 -20.32 -6.51
C HIS A 514 -9.48 -21.26 -5.45
N GLU A 515 -8.77 -22.31 -5.86
CA GLU A 515 -8.12 -23.31 -5.01
C GLU A 515 -6.67 -22.94 -4.66
N LEU A 516 -6.16 -21.81 -5.17
CA LEU A 516 -4.81 -21.31 -4.93
C LEU A 516 -4.80 -20.16 -3.92
N SER A 517 -3.71 -20.06 -3.16
CA SER A 517 -3.41 -18.88 -2.33
C SER A 517 -3.14 -17.65 -3.21
N GLY A 518 -3.23 -16.44 -2.65
CA GLY A 518 -2.96 -15.19 -3.39
C GLY A 518 -1.56 -15.19 -4.04
N GLY A 519 -0.54 -15.60 -3.27
CA GLY A 519 0.83 -15.75 -3.79
C GLY A 519 0.97 -16.78 -4.91
N GLN A 520 0.26 -17.91 -4.82
CA GLN A 520 0.26 -18.92 -5.88
C GLN A 520 -0.42 -18.40 -7.15
N ARG A 521 -1.53 -17.66 -7.03
CA ARG A 521 -2.18 -17.03 -8.18
C ARG A 521 -1.29 -16.02 -8.87
N GLN A 522 -0.55 -15.21 -8.09
CA GLN A 522 0.40 -14.28 -8.66
C GLN A 522 1.51 -14.99 -9.45
N ARG A 523 2.03 -16.10 -8.91
CA ARG A 523 3.00 -16.95 -9.64
C ARG A 523 2.40 -17.54 -10.91
N VAL A 524 1.12 -17.92 -10.92
CA VAL A 524 0.42 -18.34 -12.15
C VAL A 524 0.32 -17.20 -13.16
N ALA A 525 0.00 -15.97 -12.72
CA ALA A 525 -0.06 -14.80 -13.59
C ALA A 525 1.31 -14.49 -14.22
N ILE A 526 2.39 -14.61 -13.44
CA ILE A 526 3.78 -14.50 -13.91
C ILE A 526 4.10 -15.62 -14.90
N ALA A 527 3.78 -16.89 -14.59
CA ALA A 527 3.98 -18.03 -15.48
C ALA A 527 3.28 -17.83 -16.83
N ARG A 528 2.04 -17.32 -16.82
CA ARG A 528 1.28 -16.98 -18.01
C ARG A 528 1.94 -15.89 -18.85
N ALA A 529 2.58 -14.90 -18.24
CA ALA A 529 3.29 -13.84 -18.96
C ALA A 529 4.60 -14.34 -19.59
N ILE A 530 5.37 -15.16 -18.87
CA ILE A 530 6.69 -15.63 -19.34
C ILE A 530 6.62 -16.81 -20.32
N VAL A 531 5.50 -17.53 -20.42
CA VAL A 531 5.35 -18.73 -21.28
C VAL A 531 5.63 -18.45 -22.77
N LEU A 532 5.49 -17.19 -23.20
CA LEU A 532 5.77 -16.75 -24.56
C LEU A 532 7.24 -16.34 -24.79
N GLU A 533 8.05 -16.31 -23.74
CA GLU A 533 9.40 -15.74 -23.70
C GLU A 533 9.43 -14.33 -24.33
N PRO A 534 8.67 -13.37 -23.75
CA PRO A 534 8.54 -12.03 -24.33
C PRO A 534 9.85 -11.24 -24.25
N ARG A 535 9.99 -10.22 -25.10
CA ARG A 535 11.10 -9.27 -25.04
C ARG A 535 11.01 -8.38 -23.80
N PHE A 536 9.80 -7.96 -23.45
CA PHE A 536 9.57 -7.20 -22.23
C PHE A 536 8.23 -7.50 -21.57
N ILE A 537 8.17 -7.24 -20.26
CA ILE A 537 6.98 -7.39 -19.43
C ILE A 537 6.72 -6.10 -18.67
N ILE A 538 5.47 -5.63 -18.70
CA ILE A 538 4.97 -4.62 -17.76
C ILE A 538 4.49 -5.36 -16.51
N ALA A 539 5.13 -5.13 -15.37
CA ALA A 539 4.72 -5.71 -14.11
C ALA A 539 4.07 -4.61 -13.26
N ASP A 540 2.74 -4.57 -13.26
CA ASP A 540 1.96 -3.55 -12.56
C ASP A 540 1.67 -3.97 -11.12
N GLU A 541 2.37 -3.38 -10.16
CA GLU A 541 2.31 -3.69 -8.73
C GLU A 541 2.28 -5.19 -8.40
N PRO A 542 3.23 -5.99 -8.93
CA PRO A 542 3.13 -7.45 -8.91
C PRO A 542 3.26 -8.07 -7.51
N VAL A 543 3.49 -7.27 -6.47
CA VAL A 543 3.73 -7.72 -5.08
C VAL A 543 2.90 -6.97 -4.03
N SER A 544 2.08 -6.00 -4.40
CA SER A 544 1.41 -5.11 -3.43
C SER A 544 0.42 -5.83 -2.52
N MET A 545 -0.18 -6.92 -2.99
CA MET A 545 -1.14 -7.75 -2.23
C MET A 545 -0.51 -9.02 -1.62
N LEU A 546 0.83 -9.12 -1.59
CA LEU A 546 1.52 -10.32 -1.13
C LEU A 546 2.17 -10.13 0.24
N ASP A 547 2.13 -11.22 1.02
CA ASP A 547 2.91 -11.37 2.24
C ASP A 547 4.41 -11.16 1.95
N VAL A 548 5.13 -10.71 2.98
CA VAL A 548 6.55 -10.34 2.93
C VAL A 548 7.42 -11.44 2.33
N SER A 549 7.26 -12.69 2.80
CA SER A 549 8.09 -13.83 2.37
C SER A 549 7.85 -14.16 0.89
N ILE A 550 6.61 -14.07 0.43
CA ILE A 550 6.22 -14.31 -0.96
C ILE A 550 6.66 -13.14 -1.85
N ARG A 551 6.53 -11.90 -1.38
CA ARG A 551 7.00 -10.68 -2.06
C ARG A 551 8.48 -10.80 -2.41
N ALA A 552 9.34 -11.15 -1.44
CA ALA A 552 10.77 -11.35 -1.67
C ALA A 552 11.02 -12.38 -2.79
N GLY A 553 10.32 -13.53 -2.74
CA GLY A 553 10.44 -14.56 -3.77
C GLY A 553 10.03 -14.08 -5.17
N VAL A 554 8.95 -13.31 -5.30
CA VAL A 554 8.52 -12.74 -6.59
C VAL A 554 9.52 -11.72 -7.12
N LEU A 555 10.08 -10.85 -6.27
CA LEU A 555 11.11 -9.89 -6.68
C LEU A 555 12.40 -10.60 -7.16
N ASN A 556 12.80 -11.68 -6.49
CA ASN A 556 13.95 -12.50 -6.91
C ASN A 556 13.69 -13.16 -8.27
N LEU A 557 12.48 -13.68 -8.51
CA LEU A 557 12.09 -14.25 -9.81
C LEU A 557 12.22 -13.24 -10.96
N MET A 558 11.81 -11.99 -10.74
CA MET A 558 11.93 -10.95 -11.78
C MET A 558 13.39 -10.69 -12.15
N ARG A 559 14.27 -10.54 -11.15
CA ARG A 559 15.72 -10.39 -11.39
C ARG A 559 16.30 -11.59 -12.11
N HIS A 560 15.89 -12.80 -11.72
CA HIS A 560 16.31 -14.04 -12.38
C HIS A 560 15.87 -14.10 -13.85
N PHE A 561 14.62 -13.71 -14.18
CA PHE A 561 14.16 -13.65 -15.57
C PHE A 561 14.90 -12.61 -16.39
N ARG A 562 15.24 -11.46 -15.80
CA ARG A 562 16.11 -10.47 -16.46
C ARG A 562 17.49 -11.07 -16.74
N ASP A 563 18.12 -11.69 -15.74
CA ASP A 563 19.52 -12.12 -15.83
C ASP A 563 19.71 -13.39 -16.70
N GLU A 564 18.79 -14.36 -16.60
CA GLU A 564 18.87 -15.62 -17.34
C GLU A 564 18.21 -15.57 -18.72
N LEU A 565 16.98 -15.04 -18.80
CA LEU A 565 16.19 -15.01 -20.03
C LEU A 565 16.37 -13.72 -20.84
N GLY A 566 17.04 -12.70 -20.29
CA GLY A 566 17.24 -11.41 -20.96
C GLY A 566 15.96 -10.59 -21.09
N ILE A 567 14.92 -10.88 -20.30
CA ILE A 567 13.64 -10.19 -20.35
C ILE A 567 13.78 -8.80 -19.73
N SER A 568 13.40 -7.75 -20.46
CA SER A 568 13.31 -6.40 -19.90
C SER A 568 11.99 -6.21 -19.14
N PHE A 569 11.98 -5.36 -18.12
CA PHE A 569 10.77 -5.08 -17.36
C PHE A 569 10.52 -3.58 -17.21
N VAL A 570 9.25 -3.18 -17.27
CA VAL A 570 8.78 -1.97 -16.60
C VAL A 570 8.10 -2.41 -15.31
N TYR A 571 8.75 -2.18 -14.18
CA TYR A 571 8.23 -2.52 -12.86
C TYR A 571 7.51 -1.31 -12.28
N VAL A 572 6.18 -1.34 -12.26
CA VAL A 572 5.36 -0.28 -11.69
C VAL A 572 5.11 -0.56 -10.22
N SER A 573 5.37 0.41 -9.35
CA SER A 573 5.11 0.30 -7.92
C SER A 573 4.92 1.69 -7.30
N HIS A 574 4.27 1.77 -6.15
CA HIS A 574 4.28 2.97 -5.32
C HIS A 574 5.29 2.86 -4.17
N ASP A 575 5.95 1.71 -4.01
CA ASP A 575 6.88 1.39 -2.92
C ASP A 575 8.35 1.44 -3.39
N LEU A 576 9.05 2.52 -3.06
CA LEU A 576 10.43 2.77 -3.48
C LEU A 576 11.46 1.72 -3.00
N PRO A 577 11.38 1.17 -1.76
CA PRO A 577 12.19 0.02 -1.34
C PRO A 577 12.17 -1.17 -2.32
N THR A 578 10.98 -1.57 -2.80
CA THR A 578 10.87 -2.65 -3.79
C THR A 578 11.51 -2.28 -5.11
N ILE A 579 11.31 -1.03 -5.57
CA ILE A 579 11.96 -0.50 -6.78
C ILE A 579 13.48 -0.51 -6.63
N ARG A 580 14.01 -0.03 -5.49
CA ARG A 580 15.46 -0.04 -5.21
C ARG A 580 16.07 -1.42 -5.36
N TYR A 581 15.33 -2.43 -4.90
CA TYR A 581 15.80 -3.80 -4.89
C TYR A 581 15.90 -4.43 -6.29
N VAL A 582 14.94 -4.15 -7.19
CA VAL A 582 14.85 -4.82 -8.49
C VAL A 582 15.28 -3.98 -9.68
N ALA A 583 15.12 -2.65 -9.61
CA ALA A 583 15.29 -1.77 -10.77
C ALA A 583 16.73 -1.30 -10.95
N ASP A 584 17.13 -1.17 -12.21
CA ASP A 584 18.41 -0.63 -12.65
C ASP A 584 18.31 0.91 -12.80
N ARG A 585 17.18 1.37 -13.35
CA ARG A 585 16.78 2.79 -13.45
C ARG A 585 15.40 3.00 -12.87
N THR A 586 15.15 4.20 -12.36
CA THR A 586 13.85 4.60 -11.82
C THR A 586 13.37 5.89 -12.48
N ALA A 587 12.11 5.91 -12.90
CA ALA A 587 11.35 7.09 -13.28
C ALA A 587 10.26 7.37 -12.24
N ILE A 588 10.23 8.58 -11.70
CA ILE A 588 9.23 9.06 -10.74
C ILE A 588 8.17 9.83 -11.51
N MET A 589 6.91 9.39 -11.40
CA MET A 589 5.76 9.95 -12.10
C MET A 589 4.84 10.70 -11.12
N TYR A 590 4.43 11.90 -11.49
CA TYR A 590 3.50 12.71 -10.73
C TYR A 590 2.49 13.40 -11.67
N LEU A 591 1.20 13.18 -11.40
CA LEU A 591 0.07 13.79 -12.11
C LEU A 591 0.23 13.81 -13.64
N GLY A 592 0.59 12.67 -14.24
CA GLY A 592 0.71 12.51 -15.70
C GLY A 592 2.10 12.78 -16.28
N GLU A 593 3.06 13.30 -15.51
CA GLU A 593 4.42 13.65 -15.97
C GLU A 593 5.51 12.85 -15.24
N ILE A 594 6.65 12.63 -15.90
CA ILE A 594 7.86 12.09 -15.25
C ILE A 594 8.66 13.26 -14.69
N VAL A 595 8.82 13.32 -13.37
CA VAL A 595 9.45 14.46 -12.68
C VAL A 595 10.91 14.23 -12.32
N GLU A 596 11.35 12.97 -12.22
CA GLU A 596 12.74 12.61 -11.96
C GLU A 596 13.02 11.24 -12.59
N VAL A 597 14.16 11.08 -13.27
CA VAL A 597 14.56 9.80 -13.86
C VAL A 597 16.07 9.62 -13.84
N GLY A 598 16.53 8.43 -13.51
CA GLY A 598 17.94 8.07 -13.61
C GLY A 598 18.28 6.72 -12.99
N PRO A 599 19.58 6.39 -12.83
CA PRO A 599 20.00 5.18 -12.12
C PRO A 599 19.35 5.13 -10.74
N THR A 600 18.75 3.98 -10.39
CA THR A 600 17.92 3.85 -9.20
C THR A 600 18.65 4.26 -7.92
N GLU A 601 19.91 3.84 -7.77
CA GLU A 601 20.75 4.22 -6.63
C GLU A 601 21.01 5.74 -6.55
N LYS A 602 21.17 6.42 -7.69
CA LYS A 602 21.36 7.89 -7.72
C LYS A 602 20.07 8.63 -7.37
N VAL A 603 18.94 8.23 -7.96
CA VAL A 603 17.63 8.85 -7.70
C VAL A 603 17.27 8.73 -6.21
N ILE A 604 17.53 7.59 -5.59
CA ILE A 604 17.21 7.39 -4.17
C ILE A 604 18.19 8.12 -3.24
N ALA A 605 19.49 8.06 -3.53
CA ALA A 605 20.50 8.70 -2.70
C ALA A 605 20.42 10.24 -2.78
N GLU A 606 20.31 10.79 -3.99
CA GLU A 606 20.32 12.23 -4.21
C GLU A 606 18.94 12.88 -4.11
N ARG A 607 17.86 12.15 -4.42
CA ARG A 607 16.44 12.55 -4.26
C ARG A 607 16.17 14.01 -4.63
N ARG A 608 16.42 14.37 -5.88
CA ARG A 608 16.61 15.76 -6.30
C ARG A 608 15.30 16.52 -6.46
N HIS A 609 14.22 15.83 -6.84
CA HIS A 609 12.90 16.44 -6.89
C HIS A 609 12.23 16.41 -5.51
N PRO A 610 11.62 17.51 -5.02
CA PRO A 610 10.93 17.53 -3.73
C PRO A 610 9.84 16.46 -3.56
N TYR A 611 9.20 16.06 -4.67
CA TYR A 611 8.27 14.93 -4.67
C TYR A 611 8.93 13.59 -4.35
N THR A 612 10.12 13.32 -4.93
CA THR A 612 10.89 12.11 -4.65
C THR A 612 11.32 12.06 -3.19
N GLN A 613 11.67 13.21 -2.61
CA GLN A 613 11.94 13.33 -1.17
C GLN A 613 10.71 12.94 -0.35
N LEU A 614 9.53 13.50 -0.69
CA LEU A 614 8.28 13.17 -0.02
C LEU A 614 7.96 11.66 -0.07
N LEU A 615 8.12 11.02 -1.23
CA LEU A 615 7.89 9.58 -1.37
C LEU A 615 8.82 8.74 -0.47
N LEU A 616 10.11 9.09 -0.41
CA LEU A 616 11.11 8.40 0.43
C LEU A 616 10.89 8.64 1.92
N ASP A 617 10.54 9.87 2.29
CA ASP A 617 10.27 10.25 3.67
C ASP A 617 8.97 9.59 4.17
N ALA A 618 7.98 9.39 3.29
CA ALA A 618 6.74 8.67 3.60
C ALA A 618 6.89 7.13 3.61
N SER A 619 7.86 6.59 2.88
CA SER A 619 8.06 5.13 2.80
C SER A 619 8.36 4.55 4.19
N PRO A 620 7.70 3.46 4.62
CA PRO A 620 7.98 2.82 5.90
C PRO A 620 9.43 2.33 6.00
N GLU A 621 10.01 2.36 7.21
CA GLU A 621 11.36 1.84 7.46
C GLU A 621 11.29 0.61 8.36
N PRO A 622 11.72 -0.58 7.89
CA PRO A 622 11.73 -1.79 8.69
C PRO A 622 12.83 -1.81 9.76
N ASP A 623 13.91 -1.03 9.62
CA ASP A 623 14.97 -0.97 10.64
C ASP A 623 14.47 -0.22 11.91
N PRO A 624 14.33 -0.90 13.06
CA PRO A 624 13.84 -0.28 14.29
C PRO A 624 14.78 0.76 14.91
N SER A 625 16.02 0.86 14.42
CA SER A 625 16.98 1.88 14.83
C SER A 625 16.77 3.23 14.15
N VAL A 626 16.05 3.25 13.02
CA VAL A 626 15.79 4.47 12.25
C VAL A 626 14.46 5.07 12.68
N GLU A 627 14.48 6.31 13.14
CA GLU A 627 13.28 7.07 13.48
C GLU A 627 12.94 8.06 12.38
N LYS A 628 11.76 7.90 11.77
CA LYS A 628 11.22 8.87 10.82
C LYS A 628 10.29 9.85 11.52
N PRO A 629 10.38 11.16 11.21
CA PRO A 629 9.43 12.13 11.73
C PRO A 629 8.01 11.82 11.20
N PRO A 630 6.96 12.10 12.00
CA PRO A 630 5.59 11.89 11.56
C PRO A 630 5.24 12.81 10.39
N LEU A 631 4.69 12.24 9.31
CA LEU A 631 4.16 13.01 8.18
C LEU A 631 2.72 13.45 8.48
N GLU A 632 2.54 14.61 9.12
CA GLU A 632 1.20 15.08 9.53
C GLU A 632 0.37 15.65 8.36
N SER A 633 1.04 16.31 7.40
CA SER A 633 0.40 16.87 6.20
C SER A 633 1.38 16.88 5.04
N ALA A 634 0.88 16.56 3.85
CA ALA A 634 1.57 16.74 2.58
C ALA A 634 0.62 17.32 1.52
N GLY A 635 -0.52 17.88 1.93
CA GLY A 635 -1.61 18.28 1.03
C GLY A 635 -2.31 17.10 0.33
N GLU A 636 -3.37 17.41 -0.43
CA GLU A 636 -4.03 16.45 -1.32
C GLU A 636 -3.49 16.54 -2.75
N ILE A 637 -3.50 15.42 -3.47
CA ILE A 637 -3.13 15.39 -4.89
C ILE A 637 -4.21 16.17 -5.68
N PRO A 638 -3.82 17.15 -6.52
CA PRO A 638 -4.71 17.81 -7.46
C PRO A 638 -5.51 16.82 -8.33
N SER A 639 -6.71 17.21 -8.76
CA SER A 639 -7.43 16.42 -9.76
C SER A 639 -6.68 16.45 -11.10
N ALA A 640 -6.53 15.28 -11.74
CA ALA A 640 -6.01 15.20 -13.10
C ALA A 640 -6.93 15.81 -14.16
N SER A 641 -8.14 16.26 -13.79
CA SER A 641 -9.03 17.06 -14.64
C SER A 641 -8.85 18.58 -14.49
N ASP A 642 -8.09 19.02 -13.49
CA ASP A 642 -7.83 20.42 -13.15
C ASP A 642 -6.34 20.57 -12.80
N ILE A 643 -5.51 20.51 -13.85
CA ILE A 643 -4.05 20.54 -13.76
C ILE A 643 -3.60 21.90 -13.20
N PRO A 644 -2.69 21.92 -12.19
CA PRO A 644 -2.14 23.16 -11.69
C PRO A 644 -1.38 23.97 -12.74
N ASN A 645 -1.42 25.29 -12.63
CA ASN A 645 -0.57 26.20 -13.39
C ASN A 645 0.93 25.93 -13.11
N GLY A 646 1.78 25.93 -14.13
CA GLY A 646 3.21 25.64 -14.00
C GLY A 646 3.54 24.25 -13.46
N CYS A 647 4.30 24.18 -12.37
CA CYS A 647 4.76 22.94 -11.75
C CYS A 647 3.60 22.22 -11.06
N ARG A 648 3.26 21.00 -11.51
CA ARG A 648 2.13 20.24 -10.95
C ARG A 648 2.22 19.98 -9.44
N PHE A 649 3.43 19.97 -8.86
CA PHE A 649 3.68 19.65 -7.45
C PHE A 649 3.77 20.88 -6.53
N HIS A 650 3.69 22.12 -7.06
CA HIS A 650 4.00 23.32 -6.29
C HIS A 650 3.14 23.49 -5.02
N ASN A 651 1.87 23.10 -5.08
CA ASN A 651 0.91 23.19 -3.97
C ASN A 651 1.27 22.30 -2.77
N ARG A 652 2.13 21.30 -2.97
CA ARG A 652 2.62 20.36 -1.95
C ARG A 652 4.12 20.52 -1.68
N CYS A 653 4.78 21.42 -2.40
CA CYS A 653 6.22 21.56 -2.37
C CYS A 653 6.64 22.56 -1.28
N PRO A 654 7.42 22.13 -0.26
CA PRO A 654 7.94 23.06 0.75
C PRO A 654 8.99 24.03 0.19
N LEU A 655 9.50 23.76 -1.02
CA LEU A 655 10.51 24.57 -1.72
C LEU A 655 9.91 25.33 -2.91
N ALA A 656 8.59 25.50 -2.97
CA ALA A 656 7.93 26.21 -4.05
C ALA A 656 8.42 27.68 -4.13
N THR A 657 8.75 28.12 -5.35
CA THR A 657 9.19 29.49 -5.64
C THR A 657 8.09 30.26 -6.38
N VAL A 658 8.26 31.57 -6.55
CA VAL A 658 7.30 32.41 -7.31
C VAL A 658 7.11 31.95 -8.77
N THR A 659 8.11 31.26 -9.34
CA THR A 659 8.08 30.77 -10.72
C THR A 659 7.42 29.40 -10.88
N CYS A 660 6.97 28.78 -9.77
CA CYS A 660 6.36 27.46 -9.79
C CYS A 660 4.92 27.45 -10.33
N GLY A 661 4.29 28.60 -10.53
CA GLY A 661 2.95 28.69 -11.13
C GLY A 661 1.78 28.73 -10.14
N TRP A 662 1.89 29.51 -9.06
CA TRP A 662 0.76 29.75 -8.14
C TRP A 662 -0.49 30.27 -8.87
N GLU A 663 -1.67 29.95 -8.35
CA GLU A 663 -2.95 30.40 -8.91
C GLU A 663 -4.05 30.56 -7.85
N GLY A 664 -5.23 31.05 -8.25
CA GLY A 664 -6.36 31.32 -7.36
C GLY A 664 -6.84 30.12 -6.55
N ARG A 665 -6.65 28.89 -7.05
CA ARG A 665 -6.96 27.65 -6.32
C ARG A 665 -6.16 27.53 -5.02
N ASP A 666 -4.93 28.03 -4.99
CA ASP A 666 -4.02 27.87 -3.85
C ASP A 666 -4.42 28.81 -2.73
N VAL A 667 -4.96 29.97 -3.09
CA VAL A 667 -5.61 30.90 -2.15
C VAL A 667 -6.87 30.25 -1.56
N ILE A 668 -7.69 29.58 -2.38
CA ILE A 668 -8.87 28.83 -1.89
C ILE A 668 -8.44 27.71 -0.94
N ALA A 669 -7.38 26.97 -1.27
CA ALA A 669 -6.83 25.93 -0.40
C ALA A 669 -6.25 26.51 0.91
N ALA A 670 -5.60 27.67 0.87
CA ALA A 670 -5.13 28.40 2.05
C ALA A 670 -6.29 28.83 2.96
N LEU A 671 -7.37 29.33 2.36
CA LEU A 671 -8.58 29.68 3.06
C LEU A 671 -9.27 28.47 3.69
N ALA A 672 -9.34 27.33 2.99
CA ALA A 672 -9.91 26.09 3.52
C ALA A 672 -9.10 25.56 4.71
N GLU A 673 -7.77 25.51 4.60
CA GLU A 673 -6.92 25.09 5.73
C GLU A 673 -7.00 26.03 6.94
N TRP A 674 -7.12 27.34 6.70
CA TRP A 674 -7.34 28.32 7.77
C TRP A 674 -8.62 28.02 8.58
N ASP A 675 -9.69 27.57 7.90
CA ASP A 675 -10.93 27.14 8.55
C ASP A 675 -10.74 25.84 9.34
N LEU A 676 -9.93 24.91 8.84
CA LEU A 676 -9.60 23.66 9.54
C LEU A 676 -8.90 23.94 10.87
N GLU A 677 -8.06 24.98 10.93
CA GLU A 677 -7.36 25.44 12.13
C GLU A 677 -8.24 26.22 13.11
N LYS A 678 -9.54 26.39 12.82
CA LYS A 678 -10.49 27.19 13.62
C LYS A 678 -10.06 28.65 13.81
N ARG A 679 -9.35 29.22 12.83
CA ARG A 679 -8.95 30.64 12.85
C ARG A 679 -10.08 31.49 12.27
N ASN A 680 -10.28 32.69 12.83
CA ASN A 680 -11.34 33.61 12.37
C ASN A 680 -11.00 34.13 10.96
N ARG A 681 -12.01 34.16 10.07
CA ARG A 681 -11.91 34.80 8.74
C ARG A 681 -13.11 35.69 8.35
N ASP A 682 -13.76 36.34 9.33
CA ASP A 682 -15.04 37.03 9.15
C ASP A 682 -15.01 38.18 8.12
N ALA A 683 -13.84 38.73 7.79
CA ALA A 683 -13.70 39.77 6.76
C ALA A 683 -13.56 39.20 5.34
N LEU A 684 -13.45 37.89 5.17
CA LEU A 684 -13.31 37.20 3.88
C LEU A 684 -14.55 36.34 3.60
N GLY A 685 -15.25 36.67 2.52
CA GLY A 685 -16.40 35.91 2.03
C GLY A 685 -15.99 34.62 1.31
N VAL A 686 -16.98 33.95 0.71
CA VAL A 686 -16.76 32.72 -0.05
C VAL A 686 -15.96 33.05 -1.32
N PRO A 687 -14.78 32.45 -1.54
CA PRO A 687 -13.97 32.75 -2.71
C PRO A 687 -14.54 32.10 -3.97
N GLU A 688 -14.46 32.81 -5.09
CA GLU A 688 -14.88 32.36 -6.42
C GLU A 688 -13.66 32.36 -7.35
N ARG A 689 -13.30 31.19 -7.89
CA ARG A 689 -12.18 31.06 -8.84
C ARG A 689 -12.62 31.53 -10.23
N ASP A 690 -11.77 32.31 -10.88
CA ASP A 690 -11.89 32.71 -12.28
C ASP A 690 -10.56 32.45 -12.98
N GLU A 691 -10.46 31.33 -13.71
CA GLU A 691 -9.22 30.81 -14.28
C GLU A 691 -8.06 30.74 -13.25
N LEU A 692 -7.02 31.58 -13.43
CA LEU A 692 -5.87 31.70 -12.54
C LEU A 692 -6.11 32.68 -11.38
N ALA A 693 -7.18 33.47 -11.43
CA ALA A 693 -7.51 34.45 -10.40
C ALA A 693 -8.54 33.91 -9.39
N VAL A 694 -8.67 34.62 -8.28
CA VAL A 694 -9.75 34.40 -7.31
C VAL A 694 -10.35 35.72 -6.87
N ARG A 695 -11.69 35.80 -6.90
CA ARG A 695 -12.47 36.90 -6.34
C ARG A 695 -12.92 36.51 -4.94
N ILE A 696 -12.66 37.37 -3.96
CA ILE A 696 -13.01 37.15 -2.55
C ILE A 696 -13.89 38.33 -2.09
N PRO A 697 -15.18 38.12 -1.84
CA PRO A 697 -16.06 39.15 -1.29
C PRO A 697 -15.55 39.66 0.07
N ALA A 698 -15.73 40.96 0.34
CA ALA A 698 -15.25 41.63 1.56
C ALA A 698 -16.44 42.16 2.38
N PRO A 699 -17.20 41.30 3.09
CA PRO A 699 -18.43 41.68 3.78
C PRO A 699 -18.24 42.77 4.86
N ASN A 700 -17.04 42.85 5.44
CA ASN A 700 -16.67 43.83 6.47
C ASN A 700 -15.75 44.95 5.92
N GLY A 701 -15.74 45.16 4.60
CA GLY A 701 -14.95 46.17 3.92
C GLY A 701 -13.57 45.69 3.47
N VAL A 702 -13.11 46.27 2.36
CA VAL A 702 -11.92 45.84 1.62
C VAL A 702 -10.63 45.97 2.43
N THR A 703 -10.50 47.00 3.28
CA THR A 703 -9.31 47.19 4.14
C THR A 703 -9.14 46.05 5.15
N ALA A 704 -10.24 45.63 5.80
CA ALA A 704 -10.21 44.53 6.77
C ALA A 704 -9.95 43.19 6.07
N ALA A 705 -10.61 42.96 4.94
CA ALA A 705 -10.38 41.79 4.10
C ALA A 705 -8.91 41.70 3.65
N ARG A 706 -8.29 42.82 3.25
CA ARG A 706 -6.91 42.85 2.76
C ARG A 706 -5.91 42.49 3.85
N ALA A 707 -6.11 43.00 5.07
CA ALA A 707 -5.30 42.64 6.21
C ALA A 707 -5.40 41.15 6.54
N GLN A 708 -6.62 40.61 6.59
CA GLN A 708 -6.85 39.21 6.90
C GLN A 708 -6.35 38.27 5.79
N LEU A 709 -6.52 38.63 4.52
CA LEU A 709 -5.97 37.89 3.39
C LEU A 709 -4.44 37.83 3.46
N ALA A 710 -3.78 38.93 3.82
CA ALA A 710 -2.34 38.94 4.00
C ALA A 710 -1.90 37.97 5.12
N GLU A 711 -2.64 37.85 6.21
CA GLU A 711 -2.37 36.86 7.26
C GLU A 711 -2.56 35.41 6.76
N VAL A 712 -3.61 35.16 5.97
CA VAL A 712 -3.87 33.84 5.35
C VAL A 712 -2.71 33.45 4.43
N LEU A 713 -2.29 34.36 3.54
CA LEU A 713 -1.20 34.12 2.61
C LEU A 713 0.16 33.99 3.33
N ALA A 714 0.36 34.70 4.45
CA ALA A 714 1.58 34.60 5.26
C ALA A 714 1.70 33.29 6.04
N ALA A 715 0.61 32.55 6.24
CA ALA A 715 0.64 31.20 6.82
C ALA A 715 1.05 30.11 5.81
N ARG A 716 1.32 30.49 4.55
CA ARG A 716 1.75 29.62 3.45
C ARG A 716 3.21 29.88 3.08
N PRO A 717 3.82 29.09 2.18
CA PRO A 717 5.13 29.44 1.64
C PRO A 717 5.12 30.88 1.13
N ALA A 718 6.13 31.67 1.51
CA ALA A 718 6.21 33.10 1.21
C ALA A 718 6.04 33.41 -0.29
N SER A 719 6.45 32.45 -1.15
CA SER A 719 6.31 32.53 -2.59
C SER A 719 4.88 32.66 -3.11
N LEU A 720 3.86 32.18 -2.39
CA LEU A 720 2.45 32.39 -2.76
C LEU A 720 2.08 33.87 -2.64
N ALA A 721 2.41 34.50 -1.51
CA ALA A 721 2.15 35.91 -1.27
C ALA A 721 2.96 36.81 -2.22
N GLU A 722 4.21 36.44 -2.51
CA GLU A 722 5.08 37.16 -3.42
C GLU A 722 4.63 37.08 -4.89
N ALA A 723 4.02 35.96 -5.30
CA ALA A 723 3.50 35.80 -6.67
C ALA A 723 2.12 36.45 -6.87
N ALA A 724 1.39 36.71 -5.80
CA ALA A 724 0.03 37.23 -5.83
C ALA A 724 -0.02 38.74 -6.12
N THR A 725 -0.80 39.14 -7.11
CA THR A 725 -1.18 40.55 -7.32
C THR A 725 -2.58 40.78 -6.78
N VAL A 726 -2.72 41.59 -5.72
CA VAL A 726 -4.00 41.85 -5.05
C VAL A 726 -4.55 43.22 -5.44
N GLU A 727 -5.72 43.22 -6.08
CA GLU A 727 -6.44 44.41 -6.52
C GLU A 727 -7.80 44.53 -5.83
N GLU A 728 -8.29 45.77 -5.71
CA GLU A 728 -9.58 46.09 -5.11
C GLU A 728 -10.63 46.25 -6.21
N ALA A 729 -11.72 45.47 -6.15
CA ALA A 729 -12.76 45.44 -7.18
C ALA A 729 -14.16 45.62 -6.56
N GLY A 730 -14.47 46.87 -6.18
CA GLY A 730 -15.73 47.22 -5.52
C GLY A 730 -15.76 46.75 -4.08
N ASP A 731 -16.61 45.78 -3.78
CA ASP A 731 -16.79 45.14 -2.46
C ASP A 731 -16.02 43.82 -2.32
N ALA A 732 -15.02 43.58 -3.16
CA ALA A 732 -14.23 42.35 -3.18
C ALA A 732 -12.74 42.63 -3.43
N LEU A 733 -11.93 41.66 -3.05
CA LEU A 733 -10.53 41.55 -3.46
C LEU A 733 -10.43 40.61 -4.66
N VAL A 734 -9.60 40.95 -5.63
CA VAL A 734 -9.23 40.05 -6.73
C VAL A 734 -7.74 39.75 -6.61
N VAL A 735 -7.40 38.47 -6.52
CA VAL A 735 -6.01 38.01 -6.48
C VAL A 735 -5.68 37.37 -7.83
N GLN A 736 -4.70 37.91 -8.53
CA GLN A 736 -4.27 37.48 -9.85
C GLN A 736 -2.87 36.87 -9.82
N PHE A 737 -2.61 35.95 -10.74
CA PHE A 737 -1.34 35.25 -10.89
C PHE A 737 -0.94 35.14 -12.38
N ALA A 738 0.36 35.02 -12.63
CA ALA A 738 0.89 34.83 -13.98
C ALA A 738 0.78 33.38 -14.44
N SER A 739 0.64 33.16 -15.75
CA SER A 739 0.70 31.81 -16.33
C SER A 739 2.14 31.33 -16.46
N HIS A 740 2.38 30.08 -16.09
CA HIS A 740 3.68 29.42 -16.17
C HIS A 740 3.57 28.06 -16.89
N PRO A 741 4.56 27.68 -17.73
CA PRO A 741 4.61 26.34 -18.30
C PRO A 741 5.07 25.31 -17.25
N SER A 742 4.68 24.04 -17.43
CA SER A 742 5.25 22.95 -16.62
C SER A 742 6.77 22.86 -16.85
N PRO A 743 7.59 22.67 -15.79
CA PRO A 743 9.03 22.52 -15.94
C PRO A 743 9.36 21.30 -16.80
N LYS A 744 10.20 21.50 -17.82
CA LYS A 744 10.74 20.38 -18.61
C LYS A 744 11.79 19.62 -17.80
N ARG A 745 11.96 18.33 -18.08
CA ARG A 745 13.07 17.54 -17.55
C ARG A 745 14.40 18.09 -18.05
N ARG A 746 15.36 18.27 -17.14
CA ARG A 746 16.70 18.81 -17.39
C ARG A 746 17.74 17.83 -16.86
N LYS A 747 18.84 17.67 -17.59
CA LYS A 747 19.94 16.81 -17.17
C LYS A 747 20.75 17.50 -16.07
N ILE A 748 20.66 16.99 -14.85
CA ILE A 748 21.39 17.53 -13.69
C ILE A 748 22.72 16.80 -13.45
N ALA A 749 22.83 15.55 -13.91
CA ALA A 749 24.05 14.76 -13.89
C ALA A 749 23.99 13.69 -15.00
N GLU A 750 25.06 12.92 -15.18
CA GLU A 750 25.08 11.83 -16.15
C GLU A 750 23.99 10.78 -15.83
N GLY A 751 23.06 10.63 -16.78
CA GLY A 751 21.91 9.74 -16.69
C GLY A 751 20.83 10.18 -15.70
N HIS A 752 20.91 11.37 -15.10
CA HIS A 752 19.97 11.84 -14.08
C HIS A 752 19.29 13.14 -14.54
N GLU A 753 17.97 13.09 -14.70
CA GLU A 753 17.15 14.19 -15.18
C GLU A 753 16.02 14.54 -14.21
N VAL A 754 15.74 15.84 -14.04
CA VAL A 754 14.72 16.34 -13.11
C VAL A 754 13.91 17.46 -13.75
N ALA A 755 12.59 17.43 -13.58
CA ALA A 755 11.65 18.48 -13.98
C ALA A 755 11.36 19.43 -12.80
N CYS A 756 12.28 20.35 -12.49
CA CYS A 756 12.10 21.30 -11.40
C CYS A 756 12.76 22.65 -11.72
N VAL A 757 12.05 23.74 -11.40
CA VAL A 757 12.51 25.12 -11.63
C VAL A 757 13.73 25.52 -10.78
N LEU A 758 14.07 24.74 -9.75
CA LEU A 758 15.23 24.98 -8.89
C LEU A 758 16.58 24.73 -9.61
N TYR A 759 16.57 23.99 -10.71
CA TYR A 759 17.77 23.67 -11.47
C TYR A 759 17.87 24.60 -12.69
N PRO A 760 19.05 25.19 -12.97
CA PRO A 760 19.23 26.09 -14.11
C PRO A 760 18.95 25.40 -15.45
N GLU A 761 18.66 26.21 -16.48
CA GLU A 761 18.46 25.74 -17.87
C GLU A 761 19.75 25.30 -18.55
#